data_AF-A0A2I0QL58-F1
#
_entry.id   AF-A0A2I0QL58-F1
#
_cell.length_a   1.000
_cell.length_b   1.000
_cell.length_c   1.000
_cell.angle_alpha   90.00
_cell.angle_beta   90.00
_cell.angle_gamma   90.00
#
_symmetry.space_group_name_H-M   'P 1'
#
loop_
_entity.id
_entity.type
_entity.pdbx_description
1 polymer ?
#
loop_
_entity_poly.entity_id
_entity_poly.type
_entity_poly.pdbx_seq_one_letter_code
_entity_poly.pdbx_strand_id
1 'polypeptide(L)'
;MIIVAAHRLDKFNGSKVLFLAPTKPLAVQHAATFRQILNLKDEEICVFTSATPTNKRNDLWEKSRVILATPQTIDNEIMKNLDLSNVSFLVFDEAHRAVGNYAYGFIAGEYIKKAKNPLIMGLSASPSSDIEKISEISKNLFIQSVEIRTENDSDVREYIMKVEEEWVKVELPADFKGIRDKLADLLKFYLKQLKDMNYIDTINLTNINKKDLLAVQERIRGDILSGNGNFDAASLIAKIIKLHYALELIETQGIFTLYRYLERLNLQKGKGVKEMFSDERMKEICENVKILYDAKTDHPKLDAILKILKEELGSSEDRKNRKILLFTQYRDTAEKIYEILTNNNIKCEKFIGQARRDNDKGMTQKEQIASLEKFKNNTFNVLIATSVAEEGLDIPKVDIVIFYEPIPSSIRAIQRRGRTGRMYEGKVIILMTRGTRDEGYYWSAVSKERKMKEYLTKFQISGKEGIEKEVQKRHGQQSILLYDDNNKEDNKDNEENNNKDKNERPKIYADIRERNTEIFKILNEKADVIVRQLEVGDYILSENVCVERKTAGDFLQSIVDRRLLEQAQNLVRNFEIPIIIIEGELNLSSRNIHPNAVRGMLAAIATDFKISIIPTKDENDTAEMLFIIAKREQEEKRNPVALIGEKRAYTLAERQHLIAESLPNVSAVIAERLLERFKTIKKIANAGIKELIKVEGIGLKKADEIFKVTHSEYKKEK
;
A
#
# COMPACT_ATOMS: atom_id res chain seq x y z
N MET A 1 -19.45 17.74 15.17
CA MET A 1 -19.83 16.48 14.50
C MET A 1 -21.21 15.99 14.92
N ILE A 2 -21.45 15.57 16.18
CA ILE A 2 -22.75 15.00 16.59
C ILE A 2 -23.93 15.95 16.37
N ILE A 3 -23.74 17.25 16.64
CA ILE A 3 -24.75 18.29 16.35
C ILE A 3 -25.11 18.31 14.86
N VAL A 4 -24.13 18.16 13.97
CA VAL A 4 -24.36 18.11 12.52
C VAL A 4 -25.10 16.83 12.16
N ALA A 5 -24.73 15.69 12.74
CA ALA A 5 -25.46 14.43 12.53
C ALA A 5 -26.93 14.55 12.96
N ALA A 6 -27.21 15.11 14.13
CA ALA A 6 -28.57 15.35 14.62
C ALA A 6 -29.35 16.27 13.67
N HIS A 7 -28.78 17.40 13.28
CA HIS A 7 -29.40 18.34 12.34
C HIS A 7 -29.69 17.70 10.97
N ARG A 8 -28.81 16.84 10.45
CA ARG A 8 -29.01 16.14 9.18
C ARG A 8 -30.11 15.08 9.26
N LEU A 9 -30.16 14.33 10.37
CA LEU A 9 -31.21 13.35 10.64
C LEU A 9 -32.60 13.99 10.80
N ASP A 10 -32.65 15.20 11.36
CA ASP A 10 -33.87 15.99 11.53
C ASP A 10 -34.33 16.62 10.20
N LYS A 11 -33.43 17.33 9.51
CA LYS A 11 -33.72 18.02 8.25
C LYS A 11 -34.13 17.07 7.12
N PHE A 12 -33.53 15.89 7.05
CA PHE A 12 -33.82 14.88 6.02
C PHE A 12 -34.43 13.65 6.68
N ASN A 13 -35.76 13.67 6.83
CA ASN A 13 -36.50 12.58 7.46
C ASN A 13 -36.25 11.24 6.73
N GLY A 14 -36.05 10.16 7.48
CA GLY A 14 -35.69 8.84 6.94
C GLY A 14 -34.25 8.71 6.41
N SER A 15 -33.42 9.75 6.53
CA SER A 15 -32.01 9.68 6.15
C SER A 15 -31.13 8.98 7.19
N LYS A 16 -29.92 8.64 6.77
CA LYS A 16 -28.90 7.94 7.56
C LYS A 16 -27.62 8.77 7.68
N VAL A 17 -26.91 8.57 8.78
CA VAL A 17 -25.56 9.09 9.02
C VAL A 17 -24.59 7.92 8.96
N LEU A 18 -23.53 8.05 8.16
CA LEU A 18 -22.45 7.08 8.08
C LEU A 18 -21.17 7.67 8.67
N PHE A 19 -20.57 6.99 9.64
CA PHE A 19 -19.35 7.40 10.30
C PHE A 19 -18.28 6.33 10.13
N LEU A 20 -17.16 6.70 9.50
CA LEU A 20 -16.05 5.79 9.24
C LEU A 20 -14.93 6.03 10.25
N ALA A 21 -14.56 4.98 10.97
CA ALA A 21 -13.45 4.99 11.91
C ALA A 21 -12.36 3.99 11.45
N PRO A 22 -11.06 4.32 11.56
CA PRO A 22 -9.98 3.46 11.03
C PRO A 22 -9.95 2.04 11.62
N THR A 23 -10.45 1.87 12.85
CA THR A 23 -10.43 0.59 13.55
C THR A 23 -11.79 0.27 14.18
N LYS A 24 -12.07 -1.03 14.37
CA LYS A 24 -13.30 -1.49 15.02
C LYS A 24 -13.46 -0.96 16.46
N PRO A 25 -12.43 -0.93 17.32
CA PRO A 25 -12.55 -0.33 18.66
C PRO A 25 -13.00 1.14 18.63
N LEU A 26 -12.46 1.96 17.72
CA LEU A 26 -12.88 3.36 17.57
C LEU A 26 -14.34 3.46 17.11
N ALA A 27 -14.78 2.62 16.18
CA ALA A 27 -16.19 2.58 15.77
C ALA A 27 -17.12 2.22 16.95
N VAL A 28 -16.73 1.30 17.83
CA VAL A 28 -17.50 0.95 19.04
C VAL A 28 -17.55 2.12 20.03
N GLN A 29 -16.42 2.80 20.25
CA GLN A 29 -16.34 3.96 21.15
C GLN A 29 -17.24 5.12 20.68
N HIS A 30 -17.20 5.43 19.39
CA HIS A 30 -18.09 6.44 18.81
C HIS A 30 -19.55 6.01 18.97
N ALA A 31 -19.89 4.71 18.82
CA ALA A 31 -21.27 4.24 18.95
C ALA A 31 -21.83 4.49 20.35
N ALA A 32 -21.02 4.22 21.38
CA ALA A 32 -21.38 4.52 22.75
C ALA A 32 -21.64 6.03 22.96
N THR A 33 -20.82 6.88 22.33
CA THR A 33 -20.98 8.34 22.40
C THR A 33 -22.28 8.81 21.73
N PHE A 34 -22.60 8.26 20.55
CA PHE A 34 -23.85 8.56 19.85
C PHE A 34 -25.07 8.12 20.67
N ARG A 35 -25.04 6.93 21.29
CA ARG A 35 -26.12 6.43 22.17
C ARG A 35 -26.32 7.31 23.41
N GLN A 36 -25.26 7.86 23.97
CA GLN A 36 -25.34 8.70 25.15
C GLN A 36 -25.98 10.07 24.86
N ILE A 37 -25.79 10.59 23.64
CA ILE A 37 -26.11 11.98 23.31
C ILE A 37 -27.38 12.10 22.46
N LEU A 38 -27.61 11.17 21.52
CA LEU A 38 -28.79 11.22 20.65
C LEU A 38 -29.97 10.47 21.28
N ASN A 39 -31.16 11.05 21.15
CA ASN A 39 -32.41 10.41 21.53
C ASN A 39 -32.90 9.46 20.42
N LEU A 40 -32.13 8.40 20.16
CA LEU A 40 -32.47 7.33 19.21
C LEU A 40 -32.58 6.01 19.97
N LYS A 41 -33.39 5.07 19.46
CA LYS A 41 -33.43 3.71 20.00
C LYS A 41 -32.09 3.02 19.74
N ASP A 42 -31.71 2.10 20.62
CA ASP A 42 -30.43 1.39 20.50
C ASP A 42 -30.29 0.65 19.15
N GLU A 43 -31.40 0.09 18.66
CA GLU A 43 -31.52 -0.60 17.37
C GLU A 43 -31.26 0.32 16.16
N GLU A 44 -31.42 1.65 16.32
CA GLU A 44 -31.18 2.64 15.27
C GLU A 44 -29.70 3.04 15.17
N ILE A 45 -28.84 2.60 16.10
CA ILE A 45 -27.41 2.87 16.13
C ILE A 45 -26.63 1.55 16.05
N CYS A 46 -25.98 1.30 14.90
CA CYS A 46 -25.23 0.06 14.71
C CYS A 46 -23.73 0.27 14.51
N VAL A 47 -22.96 -0.73 14.96
CA VAL A 47 -21.55 -0.91 14.58
C VAL A 47 -21.50 -1.98 13.49
N PHE A 48 -21.23 -1.53 12.28
CA PHE A 48 -21.27 -2.33 11.07
C PHE A 48 -19.89 -2.95 10.82
N THR A 49 -19.81 -4.29 10.87
CA THR A 49 -18.55 -5.02 10.79
C THR A 49 -18.61 -6.17 9.79
N SER A 50 -17.47 -6.52 9.20
CA SER A 50 -17.33 -7.67 8.29
C SER A 50 -17.59 -9.03 8.94
N ALA A 51 -17.56 -9.13 10.27
CA ALA A 51 -17.87 -10.35 11.01
C ALA A 51 -19.38 -10.70 11.01
N THR A 52 -20.25 -9.72 10.69
CA THR A 52 -21.69 -9.95 10.64
C THR A 52 -22.07 -10.60 9.30
N PRO A 53 -22.82 -11.73 9.28
CA PRO A 53 -23.27 -12.35 8.04
C PRO A 53 -24.05 -11.39 7.12
N THR A 54 -23.87 -11.51 5.81
CA THR A 54 -24.47 -10.60 4.80
C THR A 54 -25.99 -10.44 4.97
N ASN A 55 -26.71 -11.54 5.22
CA ASN A 55 -28.16 -11.54 5.35
C ASN A 55 -28.63 -10.67 6.54
N LYS A 56 -27.84 -10.63 7.63
CA LYS A 56 -28.12 -9.78 8.80
C LYS A 56 -27.68 -8.33 8.59
N ARG A 57 -26.75 -8.07 7.67
CA ARG A 57 -26.24 -6.72 7.39
C ARG A 57 -27.24 -5.85 6.65
N ASN A 58 -28.01 -6.41 5.71
CA ASN A 58 -29.08 -5.67 5.04
C ASN A 58 -30.13 -5.19 6.04
N ASP A 59 -30.59 -6.08 6.92
CA ASP A 59 -31.55 -5.74 7.99
C ASP A 59 -31.00 -4.67 8.95
N LEU A 60 -29.72 -4.79 9.35
CA LEU A 60 -29.06 -3.76 10.16
C LEU A 60 -28.98 -2.41 9.44
N TRP A 61 -28.61 -2.40 8.16
CA TRP A 61 -28.53 -1.17 7.38
C TRP A 61 -29.88 -0.49 7.26
N GLU A 62 -30.95 -1.24 6.99
CA GLU A 62 -32.31 -0.72 6.85
C GLU A 62 -32.82 -0.09 8.16
N LYS A 63 -32.68 -0.80 9.29
CA LYS A 63 -33.15 -0.33 10.61
C LYS A 63 -32.33 0.82 11.20
N SER A 64 -31.05 0.92 10.83
CA SER A 64 -30.16 1.92 11.44
C SER A 64 -30.33 3.31 10.84
N ARG A 65 -30.32 4.33 11.70
CA ARG A 65 -30.19 5.74 11.30
C ARG A 65 -28.76 6.25 11.44
N VAL A 66 -27.98 5.65 12.33
CA VAL A 66 -26.58 5.99 12.56
C VAL A 66 -25.74 4.71 12.43
N ILE A 67 -24.84 4.70 11.44
CA ILE A 67 -24.02 3.54 11.10
C ILE A 67 -22.55 3.88 11.32
N LEU A 68 -21.88 3.10 12.16
CA LEU A 68 -20.45 3.26 12.46
C LEU A 68 -19.69 2.06 11.94
N ALA A 69 -18.71 2.29 11.08
CA ALA A 69 -18.07 1.20 10.35
C ALA A 69 -16.57 1.43 10.15
N THR A 70 -15.85 0.35 9.86
CA THR A 70 -14.51 0.47 9.30
C THR A 70 -14.58 0.72 7.79
N PRO A 71 -13.59 1.40 7.19
CA PRO A 71 -13.68 1.85 5.81
C PRO A 71 -13.75 0.65 4.86
N GLN A 72 -12.94 -0.39 5.12
CA GLN A 72 -12.94 -1.62 4.33
C GLN A 72 -14.29 -2.36 4.38
N THR A 73 -15.05 -2.25 5.48
CA THR A 73 -16.36 -2.89 5.56
C THR A 73 -17.34 -2.21 4.61
N ILE A 74 -17.41 -0.88 4.63
CA ILE A 74 -18.31 -0.12 3.75
C ILE A 74 -17.88 -0.23 2.30
N ASP A 75 -16.58 -0.14 2.05
CA ASP A 75 -15.99 -0.30 0.72
C ASP A 75 -16.44 -1.59 0.03
N ASN A 76 -16.36 -2.72 0.75
CA ASN A 76 -16.80 -4.02 0.25
C ASN A 76 -18.31 -4.10 0.03
N GLU A 77 -19.13 -3.39 0.81
CA GLU A 77 -20.58 -3.39 0.64
C GLU A 77 -21.02 -2.47 -0.51
N ILE A 78 -20.36 -1.34 -0.73
CA ILE A 78 -20.57 -0.51 -1.92
C ILE A 78 -20.33 -1.34 -3.19
N MET A 79 -19.30 -2.18 -3.18
CA MET A 79 -19.02 -3.12 -4.27
C MET A 79 -20.10 -4.19 -4.47
N LYS A 80 -20.94 -4.44 -3.46
CA LYS A 80 -22.14 -5.30 -3.55
C LYS A 80 -23.42 -4.49 -3.80
N ASN A 81 -23.29 -3.28 -4.32
CA ASN A 81 -24.38 -2.34 -4.59
C ASN A 81 -25.12 -1.85 -3.34
N LEU A 82 -24.40 -1.58 -2.25
CA LEU A 82 -24.98 -0.87 -1.11
C LEU A 82 -25.56 0.48 -1.56
N ASP A 83 -26.83 0.72 -1.21
CA ASP A 83 -27.49 1.97 -1.52
C ASP A 83 -27.06 3.09 -0.54
N LEU A 84 -26.39 4.10 -1.08
CA LEU A 84 -25.98 5.31 -0.37
C LEU A 84 -26.97 6.48 -0.55
N SER A 85 -28.04 6.31 -1.33
CA SER A 85 -28.96 7.39 -1.71
C SER A 85 -29.58 8.11 -0.52
N ASN A 86 -29.89 7.35 0.55
CA ASN A 86 -30.50 7.85 1.78
C ASN A 86 -29.47 8.26 2.85
N VAL A 87 -28.16 8.21 2.58
CA VAL A 87 -27.14 8.70 3.50
C VAL A 87 -27.03 10.22 3.33
N SER A 88 -27.41 10.99 4.35
CA SER A 88 -27.38 12.46 4.30
C SER A 88 -26.11 13.06 4.90
N PHE A 89 -25.29 12.27 5.59
CA PHE A 89 -24.04 12.75 6.20
C PHE A 89 -23.01 11.64 6.29
N LEU A 90 -21.81 11.89 5.75
CA LEU A 90 -20.67 10.99 5.79
C LEU A 90 -19.52 11.63 6.54
N VAL A 91 -19.04 10.95 7.58
CA VAL A 91 -17.90 11.41 8.40
C VAL A 91 -16.71 10.49 8.20
N PHE A 92 -15.55 11.08 7.92
CA PHE A 92 -14.26 10.42 7.87
C PHE A 92 -13.46 10.78 9.12
N ASP A 93 -13.37 9.85 10.08
CA ASP A 93 -12.46 10.01 11.22
C ASP A 93 -11.03 9.74 10.79
N GLU A 94 -10.08 10.48 11.36
CA GLU A 94 -8.68 10.50 10.91
C GLU A 94 -8.53 10.72 9.39
N ALA A 95 -9.20 11.76 8.88
CA ALA A 95 -9.26 12.13 7.46
C ALA A 95 -7.88 12.29 6.78
N HIS A 96 -6.80 12.44 7.56
CA HIS A 96 -5.43 12.43 7.07
C HIS A 96 -5.00 11.12 6.39
N ARG A 97 -5.79 10.03 6.56
CA ARG A 97 -5.61 8.76 5.85
C ARG A 97 -6.13 8.76 4.42
N ALA A 98 -6.85 9.79 3.98
CA ALA A 98 -7.40 9.89 2.62
C ALA A 98 -6.34 10.25 1.56
N VAL A 99 -5.17 9.63 1.63
CA VAL A 99 -4.05 9.77 0.68
C VAL A 99 -3.70 8.39 0.13
N GLY A 100 -3.14 8.34 -1.07
CA GLY A 100 -2.80 7.11 -1.78
C GLY A 100 -4.03 6.22 -1.99
N ASN A 101 -3.86 4.91 -1.77
CA ASN A 101 -4.86 3.89 -2.12
C ASN A 101 -5.76 3.51 -0.93
N TYR A 102 -5.95 4.42 0.03
CA TYR A 102 -6.84 4.15 1.17
C TYR A 102 -8.32 4.25 0.75
N ALA A 103 -9.18 3.40 1.33
CA ALA A 103 -10.58 3.25 0.93
C ALA A 103 -11.43 4.55 1.02
N TYR A 104 -10.97 5.55 1.77
CA TYR A 104 -11.68 6.82 1.95
C TYR A 104 -12.00 7.54 0.64
N GLY A 105 -11.04 7.65 -0.29
CA GLY A 105 -11.26 8.35 -1.56
C GLY A 105 -12.34 7.69 -2.41
N PHE A 106 -12.31 6.35 -2.52
CA PHE A 106 -13.33 5.59 -3.23
C PHE A 106 -14.73 5.78 -2.61
N ILE A 107 -14.85 5.62 -1.29
CA ILE A 107 -16.14 5.76 -0.59
C ILE A 107 -16.70 7.17 -0.76
N ALA A 108 -15.85 8.20 -0.64
CA ALA A 108 -16.25 9.59 -0.85
C ALA A 108 -16.78 9.82 -2.27
N GLY A 109 -16.07 9.30 -3.29
CA GLY A 109 -16.49 9.39 -4.69
C GLY A 109 -17.85 8.73 -4.96
N GLU A 110 -18.04 7.50 -4.48
CA GLU A 110 -19.31 6.78 -4.62
C GLU A 110 -20.46 7.45 -3.85
N TYR A 111 -20.16 8.01 -2.68
CA TYR A 111 -21.13 8.76 -1.89
C TYR A 111 -21.62 10.02 -2.62
N ILE A 112 -20.70 10.82 -3.18
CA ILE A 112 -21.04 12.04 -3.93
C ILE A 112 -21.90 11.70 -5.16
N LYS A 113 -21.62 10.59 -5.85
CA LYS A 113 -22.40 10.16 -7.03
C LYS A 113 -23.82 9.70 -6.69
N LYS A 114 -24.01 8.99 -5.57
CA LYS A 114 -25.24 8.26 -5.25
C LYS A 114 -26.16 8.97 -4.26
N ALA A 115 -25.63 9.78 -3.34
CA ALA A 115 -26.41 10.39 -2.26
C ALA A 115 -27.32 11.52 -2.76
N LYS A 116 -28.57 11.55 -2.32
CA LYS A 116 -29.52 12.62 -2.67
C LYS A 116 -29.16 13.97 -2.05
N ASN A 117 -28.63 13.93 -0.83
CA ASN A 117 -28.27 15.11 -0.05
C ASN A 117 -26.86 14.88 0.51
N PRO A 118 -25.79 15.02 -0.29
CA PRO A 118 -24.44 14.75 0.18
C PRO A 118 -23.96 15.82 1.17
N LEU A 119 -23.33 15.38 2.25
CA LEU A 119 -22.49 16.23 3.10
C LEU A 119 -21.35 15.40 3.65
N ILE A 120 -20.10 15.83 3.40
CA ILE A 120 -18.89 15.17 3.90
C ILE A 120 -18.28 16.02 5.01
N MET A 121 -17.81 15.37 6.09
CA MET A 121 -16.97 15.98 7.11
C MET A 121 -15.74 15.12 7.36
N GLY A 122 -14.55 15.67 7.16
CA GLY A 122 -13.29 15.05 7.57
C GLY A 122 -12.88 15.54 8.96
N LEU A 123 -12.58 14.63 9.88
CA LEU A 123 -12.02 14.95 11.19
C LEU A 123 -10.55 14.59 11.21
N SER A 124 -9.68 15.56 11.52
CA SER A 124 -8.26 15.30 11.73
C SER A 124 -7.66 16.38 12.61
N ALA A 125 -6.88 15.96 13.59
CA ALA A 125 -6.09 16.88 14.41
C ALA A 125 -4.70 17.17 13.79
N SER A 126 -4.30 16.45 12.74
CA SER A 126 -3.04 16.72 11.99
C SER A 126 -3.16 16.21 10.56
N PRO A 127 -3.75 16.97 9.63
CA PRO A 127 -3.94 16.51 8.26
C PRO A 127 -2.63 16.20 7.55
N SER A 128 -1.67 17.14 7.51
CA SER A 128 -0.30 16.90 7.02
C SER A 128 0.52 18.19 7.20
N SER A 129 1.85 18.09 7.25
CA SER A 129 2.75 19.24 7.11
C SER A 129 3.17 19.49 5.65
N ASP A 130 2.65 18.68 4.73
CA ASP A 130 2.97 18.72 3.31
C ASP A 130 1.74 19.18 2.52
N ILE A 131 1.90 20.28 1.78
CA ILE A 131 0.83 20.94 1.03
C ILE A 131 0.21 20.02 -0.03
N GLU A 132 1.02 19.21 -0.71
CA GLU A 132 0.56 18.26 -1.73
C GLU A 132 -0.40 17.23 -1.13
N LYS A 133 -0.06 16.71 0.06
CA LYS A 133 -0.94 15.79 0.79
C LYS A 133 -2.22 16.47 1.28
N ILE A 134 -2.15 17.73 1.72
CA ILE A 134 -3.36 18.49 2.11
C ILE A 134 -4.28 18.64 0.89
N SER A 135 -3.72 18.99 -0.26
CA SER A 135 -4.43 19.09 -1.54
C SER A 135 -5.06 17.75 -1.94
N GLU A 136 -4.29 16.66 -1.85
CA GLU A 136 -4.74 15.31 -2.13
C GLU A 136 -5.92 14.89 -1.23
N ILE A 137 -5.83 15.12 0.08
CA ILE A 137 -6.93 14.85 1.03
C ILE A 137 -8.17 15.66 0.65
N SER A 138 -8.01 16.94 0.34
CA SER A 138 -9.12 17.80 -0.07
C SER A 138 -9.78 17.31 -1.36
N LYS A 139 -8.99 16.89 -2.35
CA LYS A 139 -9.49 16.33 -3.61
C LYS A 139 -10.23 15.01 -3.36
N ASN A 140 -9.61 14.08 -2.65
CA ASN A 140 -10.15 12.73 -2.43
C ASN A 140 -11.44 12.74 -1.59
N LEU A 141 -11.57 13.66 -0.63
CA LEU A 141 -12.74 13.78 0.24
C LEU A 141 -13.72 14.87 -0.19
N PHE A 142 -13.50 15.56 -1.32
CA PHE A 142 -14.32 16.67 -1.81
C PHE A 142 -14.47 17.81 -0.78
N ILE A 143 -13.42 18.10 -0.01
CA ILE A 143 -13.43 19.15 1.02
C ILE A 143 -13.28 20.51 0.37
N GLN A 144 -14.26 21.39 0.62
CA GLN A 144 -14.29 22.76 0.08
C GLN A 144 -13.73 23.79 1.05
N SER A 145 -13.90 23.57 2.36
CA SER A 145 -13.45 24.46 3.41
C SER A 145 -12.83 23.67 4.56
N VAL A 146 -11.90 24.30 5.25
CA VAL A 146 -11.26 23.76 6.46
C VAL A 146 -11.54 24.71 7.60
N GLU A 147 -12.03 24.16 8.70
CA GLU A 147 -12.19 24.91 9.95
C GLU A 147 -11.11 24.46 10.94
N ILE A 148 -10.31 25.42 11.40
CA ILE A 148 -9.23 25.16 12.36
C ILE A 148 -9.67 25.66 13.73
N ARG A 149 -9.43 24.83 14.73
CA ARG A 149 -9.52 25.20 16.14
C ARG A 149 -8.25 24.77 16.86
N THR A 150 -7.77 25.67 17.70
CA THR A 150 -6.55 25.59 18.50
C THR A 150 -6.93 25.77 19.97
N GLU A 151 -6.00 25.45 20.86
CA GLU A 151 -6.19 25.63 22.31
C GLU A 151 -6.28 27.09 22.77
N ASN A 152 -5.95 28.02 21.88
CA ASN A 152 -6.02 29.45 22.16
C ASN A 152 -7.38 30.06 21.76
N ASP A 153 -8.22 29.34 21.01
CA ASP A 153 -9.52 29.85 20.56
C ASP A 153 -10.51 29.94 21.73
N SER A 154 -11.32 31.00 21.76
CA SER A 154 -12.21 31.30 22.90
C SER A 154 -13.25 30.21 23.19
N ASP A 155 -13.74 29.55 22.14
CA ASP A 155 -14.72 28.45 22.22
C ASP A 155 -14.08 27.11 22.62
N VAL A 156 -12.75 27.04 22.76
CA VAL A 156 -11.98 25.84 23.06
C VAL A 156 -11.19 25.98 24.37
N ARG A 157 -10.59 27.15 24.62
CA ARG A 157 -9.66 27.43 25.72
C ARG A 157 -10.21 27.06 27.09
N GLU A 158 -11.50 27.25 27.32
CA GLU A 158 -12.15 26.94 28.61
C GLU A 158 -12.38 25.44 28.82
N TYR A 159 -12.37 24.66 27.74
CA TYR A 159 -12.61 23.21 27.76
C TYR A 159 -11.33 22.38 27.62
N ILE A 160 -10.20 23.02 27.31
CA ILE A 160 -8.89 22.36 27.28
C ILE A 160 -8.18 22.55 28.62
N MET A 161 -7.94 21.45 29.31
CA MET A 161 -7.03 21.44 30.45
C MET A 161 -5.59 21.60 29.96
N LYS A 162 -4.82 22.45 30.65
CA LYS A 162 -3.41 22.71 30.31
C LYS A 162 -2.59 21.45 30.55
N VAL A 163 -1.81 21.06 29.56
CA VAL A 163 -0.78 20.02 29.69
C VAL A 163 0.53 20.73 30.01
N GLU A 164 1.16 20.38 31.13
CA GLU A 164 2.49 20.89 31.46
C GLU A 164 3.54 20.10 30.66
N GLU A 165 4.31 20.80 29.83
CA GLU A 165 5.38 20.22 29.02
C GLU A 165 6.75 20.52 29.65
N GLU A 166 7.50 19.47 29.99
CA GLU A 166 8.84 19.56 30.56
C GLU A 166 9.87 18.92 29.62
N TRP A 167 10.96 19.64 29.33
CA TRP A 167 12.07 19.16 28.52
C TRP A 167 13.27 18.79 29.38
N VAL A 168 13.63 17.51 29.37
CA VAL A 168 14.79 16.99 30.11
C VAL A 168 15.93 16.75 29.14
N LYS A 169 16.92 17.65 29.16
CA LYS A 169 18.09 17.59 28.27
C LYS A 169 19.24 16.84 28.95
N VAL A 170 19.88 15.92 28.24
CA VAL A 170 21.09 15.22 28.69
C VAL A 170 22.25 15.43 27.73
N GLU A 171 23.47 15.28 28.23
CA GLU A 171 24.70 15.41 27.44
C GLU A 171 25.21 14.01 27.05
N LEU A 172 25.71 13.86 25.81
CA LEU A 172 26.32 12.60 25.37
C LEU A 172 27.70 12.42 26.04
N PRO A 173 27.98 11.29 26.73
CA PRO A 173 29.26 11.06 27.41
C PRO A 173 30.47 11.05 26.45
N ALA A 174 31.67 11.29 26.97
CA ALA A 174 32.90 11.36 26.17
C ALA A 174 33.19 10.05 25.42
N ASP A 175 33.03 8.90 26.08
CA ASP A 175 33.26 7.59 25.46
C ASP A 175 32.29 7.32 24.30
N PHE A 176 31.04 7.78 24.43
CA PHE A 176 30.01 7.67 23.39
C PHE A 176 30.33 8.59 22.21
N LYS A 177 30.79 9.82 22.49
CA LYS A 177 31.29 10.75 21.46
C LYS A 177 32.46 10.13 20.69
N GLY A 178 33.38 9.46 21.37
CA GLY A 178 34.48 8.74 20.74
C GLY A 178 34.02 7.66 19.75
N ILE A 179 33.04 6.83 20.13
CA ILE A 179 32.46 5.81 19.24
C ILE A 179 31.70 6.46 18.07
N ARG A 180 30.90 7.50 18.36
CA ARG A 180 30.15 8.27 17.36
C ARG A 180 31.08 8.86 16.31
N ASP A 181 32.19 9.47 16.73
CA ASP A 181 33.13 10.13 15.82
C ASP A 181 33.84 9.11 14.92
N LYS A 182 34.25 7.96 15.47
CA LYS A 182 34.80 6.83 14.67
C LYS A 182 33.79 6.29 13.66
N LEU A 183 32.52 6.11 14.05
CA LEU A 183 31.43 5.71 13.15
C LEU A 183 31.20 6.75 12.05
N ALA A 184 31.20 8.04 12.40
CA ALA A 184 31.03 9.15 11.46
C ALA A 184 32.17 9.21 10.44
N ASP A 185 33.40 8.97 10.86
CA ASP A 185 34.55 8.98 9.95
C ASP A 185 34.57 7.77 9.02
N LEU A 186 34.21 6.58 9.52
CA LEU A 186 34.02 5.39 8.67
C LEU A 186 32.87 5.61 7.67
N LEU A 187 31.78 6.23 8.09
CA LEU A 187 30.66 6.59 7.22
C LEU A 187 31.07 7.59 6.13
N LYS A 188 31.80 8.66 6.48
CA LYS A 188 32.35 9.63 5.51
C LYS A 188 33.28 8.97 4.51
N PHE A 189 34.10 8.01 4.94
CA PHE A 189 35.00 7.27 4.05
C PHE A 189 34.21 6.51 2.97
N TYR A 190 33.14 5.80 3.34
CA TYR A 190 32.30 5.12 2.36
C TYR A 190 31.46 6.09 1.51
N LEU A 191 30.95 7.18 2.09
CA LEU A 191 30.26 8.22 1.33
C LEU A 191 31.16 8.85 0.26
N LYS A 192 32.44 9.08 0.58
CA LYS A 192 33.41 9.59 -0.40
C LYS A 192 33.53 8.66 -1.61
N GLN A 193 33.58 7.36 -1.40
CA GLN A 193 33.59 6.40 -2.52
C GLN A 193 32.31 6.47 -3.38
N LEU A 194 31.12 6.66 -2.78
CA LEU A 194 29.89 6.87 -3.55
C LEU A 194 29.91 8.20 -4.31
N LYS A 195 30.51 9.24 -3.72
CA LYS A 195 30.69 10.54 -4.38
C LYS A 195 31.63 10.41 -5.58
N ASP A 196 32.73 9.68 -5.45
CA ASP A 196 33.68 9.43 -6.54
C ASP A 196 33.04 8.62 -7.69
N MET A 197 31.97 7.87 -7.39
CA MET A 197 31.12 7.17 -8.37
C MET A 197 29.97 8.04 -8.93
N ASN A 198 29.90 9.34 -8.60
CA ASN A 198 28.86 10.29 -9.02
C ASN A 198 27.43 9.94 -8.58
N TYR A 199 27.26 9.20 -7.47
CA TYR A 199 25.95 8.89 -6.90
C TYR A 199 25.44 9.93 -5.91
N ILE A 200 26.33 10.71 -5.29
CA ILE A 200 26.01 11.75 -4.32
C ILE A 200 26.90 12.98 -4.51
N ASP A 201 26.40 14.16 -4.17
CA ASP A 201 27.13 15.42 -4.37
C ASP A 201 27.92 15.87 -3.12
N THR A 202 27.53 15.37 -1.95
CA THR A 202 28.10 15.76 -0.65
C THR A 202 28.45 14.56 0.21
N ILE A 203 29.45 14.72 1.07
CA ILE A 203 29.81 13.78 2.14
C ILE A 203 29.46 14.34 3.53
N ASN A 204 28.85 15.53 3.58
CA ASN A 204 28.49 16.16 4.85
C ASN A 204 27.28 15.46 5.47
N LEU A 205 27.50 14.82 6.62
CA LEU A 205 26.49 14.06 7.35
C LEU A 205 25.29 14.91 7.79
N THR A 206 25.44 16.23 7.95
CA THR A 206 24.30 17.11 8.30
C THR A 206 23.30 17.25 7.15
N ASN A 207 23.76 17.04 5.91
CA ASN A 207 22.98 17.24 4.70
C ASN A 207 22.45 15.93 4.11
N ILE A 208 22.76 14.80 4.72
CA ILE A 208 22.38 13.47 4.24
C ILE A 208 21.48 12.83 5.28
N ASN A 209 20.20 12.68 4.94
CA ASN A 209 19.25 11.96 5.77
C ASN A 209 18.96 10.56 5.20
N LYS A 210 18.22 9.75 5.97
CA LYS A 210 17.86 8.38 5.55
C LYS A 210 17.05 8.33 4.25
N LYS A 211 16.19 9.32 3.99
CA LYS A 211 15.40 9.40 2.74
C LYS A 211 16.32 9.60 1.54
N ASP A 212 17.34 10.44 1.67
CA ASP A 212 18.31 10.69 0.60
C ASP A 212 19.09 9.41 0.28
N LEU A 213 19.55 8.69 1.31
CA LEU A 213 20.24 7.40 1.14
C LEU A 213 19.37 6.33 0.46
N LEU A 214 18.07 6.29 0.78
CA LEU A 214 17.12 5.38 0.12
C LEU A 214 16.87 5.80 -1.34
N ALA A 215 16.77 7.10 -1.63
CA ALA A 215 16.65 7.58 -3.01
C ALA A 215 17.89 7.22 -3.84
N VAL A 216 19.09 7.36 -3.26
CA VAL A 216 20.35 6.92 -3.89
C VAL A 216 20.37 5.40 -4.09
N GLN A 217 19.89 4.62 -3.12
CA GLN A 217 19.77 3.16 -3.25
C GLN A 217 18.86 2.77 -4.43
N GLU A 218 17.71 3.44 -4.58
CA GLU A 218 16.80 3.19 -5.72
C GLU A 218 17.42 3.64 -7.05
N ARG A 219 18.16 4.76 -7.07
CA ARG A 219 18.92 5.18 -8.27
C ARG A 219 19.96 4.14 -8.67
N ILE A 220 20.79 3.67 -7.73
CA ILE A 220 21.79 2.62 -7.98
C ILE A 220 21.11 1.34 -8.47
N ARG A 221 19.96 0.98 -7.88
CA ARG A 221 19.18 -0.18 -8.32
C ARG A 221 18.67 0.01 -9.75
N GLY A 222 18.18 1.20 -10.08
CA GLY A 222 17.79 1.58 -11.43
C GLY A 222 18.93 1.41 -12.43
N ASP A 223 20.11 1.97 -12.16
CA ASP A 223 21.27 1.85 -13.05
C ASP A 223 21.67 0.38 -13.26
N ILE A 224 21.61 -0.46 -12.20
CA ILE A 224 21.88 -1.90 -12.30
C ILE A 224 20.85 -2.59 -13.20
N LEU A 225 19.58 -2.21 -13.08
CA LEU A 225 18.52 -2.74 -13.93
C LEU A 225 18.69 -2.29 -15.39
N SER A 226 19.21 -1.10 -15.65
CA SER A 226 19.51 -0.57 -16.98
C SER A 226 20.84 -1.04 -17.59
N GLY A 227 21.60 -1.90 -16.90
CA GLY A 227 22.85 -2.47 -17.41
C GLY A 227 24.09 -1.57 -17.27
N ASN A 228 23.94 -0.33 -16.78
CA ASN A 228 25.04 0.61 -16.51
C ASN A 228 25.47 0.62 -15.04
N GLY A 229 24.87 -0.24 -14.21
CA GLY A 229 25.00 -0.13 -12.76
C GLY A 229 26.27 -0.73 -12.17
N ASN A 230 26.72 -0.10 -11.11
CA ASN A 230 27.88 -0.52 -10.34
C ASN A 230 27.45 -1.39 -9.15
N PHE A 231 27.72 -2.69 -9.21
CA PHE A 231 27.42 -3.62 -8.11
C PHE A 231 28.18 -3.29 -6.81
N ASP A 232 29.34 -2.64 -6.91
CA ASP A 232 30.08 -2.17 -5.74
C ASP A 232 29.38 -0.97 -5.10
N ALA A 233 28.77 -0.08 -5.89
CA ALA A 233 27.91 0.99 -5.37
C ALA A 233 26.71 0.44 -4.58
N ALA A 234 26.09 -0.65 -5.05
CA ALA A 234 25.01 -1.31 -4.31
C ALA A 234 25.47 -1.94 -2.99
N SER A 235 26.67 -2.52 -2.96
CA SER A 235 27.29 -3.01 -1.72
C SER A 235 27.59 -1.86 -0.76
N LEU A 236 28.11 -0.75 -1.29
CA LEU A 236 28.54 0.42 -0.55
C LEU A 236 27.36 1.19 0.07
N ILE A 237 26.30 1.46 -0.68
CA ILE A 237 25.09 2.12 -0.14
C ILE A 237 24.47 1.28 0.97
N ALA A 238 24.50 -0.06 0.86
CA ALA A 238 24.02 -0.94 1.90
C ALA A 238 24.87 -0.84 3.18
N LYS A 239 26.20 -0.69 3.10
CA LYS A 239 27.09 -0.42 4.25
C LYS A 239 26.78 0.94 4.87
N ILE A 240 26.63 1.97 4.04
CA ILE A 240 26.35 3.36 4.45
C ILE A 240 25.03 3.44 5.21
N ILE A 241 23.94 2.81 4.73
CA ILE A 241 22.65 2.79 5.42
C ILE A 241 22.78 2.14 6.80
N LYS A 242 23.56 1.06 6.93
CA LYS A 242 23.78 0.34 8.19
C LYS A 242 24.59 1.18 9.19
N LEU A 243 25.67 1.81 8.74
CA LEU A 243 26.49 2.69 9.57
C LEU A 243 25.76 3.97 9.96
N HIS A 244 24.98 4.54 9.04
CA HIS A 244 24.12 5.68 9.35
C HIS A 244 23.11 5.33 10.45
N TYR A 245 22.58 4.11 10.45
CA TYR A 245 21.69 3.64 11.52
C TYR A 245 22.46 3.35 12.82
N ALA A 246 23.64 2.77 12.78
CA ALA A 246 24.50 2.62 13.97
C ALA A 246 24.80 3.97 14.64
N LEU A 247 25.09 5.01 13.82
CA LEU A 247 25.30 6.38 14.28
C LEU A 247 24.04 6.97 14.94
N GLU A 248 22.84 6.60 14.46
CA GLU A 248 21.57 6.97 15.12
C GLU A 248 21.45 6.36 16.51
N LEU A 249 21.78 5.07 16.64
CA LEU A 249 21.61 4.33 17.88
C LEU A 249 22.55 4.82 18.99
N ILE A 250 23.81 5.14 18.66
CA ILE A 250 24.74 5.68 19.68
C ILE A 250 24.34 7.07 20.17
N GLU A 251 23.79 7.90 19.28
CA GLU A 251 23.39 9.27 19.58
C GLU A 251 22.08 9.36 20.36
N THR A 252 21.12 8.48 20.04
CA THR A 252 19.73 8.61 20.52
C THR A 252 19.30 7.50 21.47
N GLN A 253 19.91 6.31 21.41
CA GLN A 253 19.45 5.14 22.14
C GLN A 253 20.40 4.72 23.26
N GLY A 254 21.61 4.27 22.93
CA GLY A 254 22.56 3.75 23.91
C GLY A 254 23.40 2.56 23.43
N ILE A 255 24.31 2.11 24.31
CA ILE A 255 25.29 1.06 24.01
C ILE A 255 24.62 -0.31 23.91
N PHE A 256 23.64 -0.61 24.76
CA PHE A 256 22.91 -1.87 24.69
C PHE A 256 22.25 -2.08 23.32
N THR A 257 21.53 -1.06 22.84
CA THR A 257 20.84 -1.11 21.55
C THR A 257 21.81 -1.18 20.38
N LEU A 258 22.91 -0.42 20.43
CA LEU A 258 23.95 -0.46 19.40
C LEU A 258 24.64 -1.83 19.35
N TYR A 259 25.05 -2.38 20.49
CA TYR A 259 25.72 -3.68 20.57
C TYR A 259 24.86 -4.79 19.98
N ARG A 260 23.59 -4.89 20.40
CA ARG A 260 22.65 -5.89 19.85
C ARG A 260 22.43 -5.72 18.35
N TYR A 261 22.39 -4.48 17.87
CA TYR A 261 22.31 -4.21 16.43
C TYR A 261 23.54 -4.73 15.68
N LEU A 262 24.75 -4.45 16.17
CA LEU A 262 25.99 -4.89 15.55
C LEU A 262 26.15 -6.42 15.58
N GLU A 263 25.80 -7.08 16.68
CA GLU A 263 25.78 -8.54 16.79
C GLU A 263 24.86 -9.18 15.74
N ARG A 264 23.61 -8.73 15.66
CA ARG A 264 22.66 -9.22 14.65
C ARG A 264 23.15 -8.95 13.23
N LEU A 265 23.79 -7.79 13.02
CA LEU A 265 24.30 -7.42 11.72
C LEU A 265 25.47 -8.33 11.30
N ASN A 266 26.39 -8.64 12.23
CA ASN A 266 27.55 -9.51 11.98
C ASN A 266 27.15 -10.94 11.58
N LEU A 267 25.98 -11.42 12.05
CA LEU A 267 25.44 -12.73 11.67
C LEU A 267 24.89 -12.81 10.24
N GLN A 268 24.70 -11.67 9.55
CA GLN A 268 24.13 -11.66 8.20
C GLN A 268 25.12 -12.20 7.15
N LYS A 269 24.63 -13.06 6.24
CA LYS A 269 25.45 -13.74 5.22
C LYS A 269 25.86 -12.87 4.01
N GLY A 270 25.66 -11.54 4.05
CA GLY A 270 25.90 -10.65 2.90
C GLY A 270 27.38 -10.30 2.68
N LYS A 271 27.87 -10.36 1.43
CA LYS A 271 29.26 -10.03 1.06
C LYS A 271 29.71 -8.65 1.57
N GLY A 272 28.90 -7.61 1.35
CA GLY A 272 29.20 -6.26 1.83
C GLY A 272 29.22 -6.12 3.35
N VAL A 273 28.46 -6.94 4.08
CA VAL A 273 28.49 -6.96 5.55
C VAL A 273 29.77 -7.61 6.04
N LYS A 274 30.13 -8.77 5.49
CA LYS A 274 31.39 -9.44 5.85
C LYS A 274 32.60 -8.55 5.63
N GLU A 275 32.63 -7.86 4.48
CA GLU A 275 33.71 -6.93 4.14
C GLU A 275 33.76 -5.75 5.13
N MET A 276 32.61 -5.17 5.50
CA MET A 276 32.54 -4.11 6.50
C MET A 276 33.09 -4.54 7.87
N PHE A 277 32.73 -5.73 8.35
CA PHE A 277 33.27 -6.26 9.62
C PHE A 277 34.72 -6.76 9.52
N SER A 278 35.29 -6.83 8.32
CA SER A 278 36.70 -7.14 8.13
C SER A 278 37.59 -5.88 8.26
N ASP A 279 37.01 -4.69 8.09
CA ASP A 279 37.68 -3.39 8.24
C ASP A 279 38.18 -3.19 9.68
N GLU A 280 39.45 -2.82 9.84
CA GLU A 280 40.07 -2.63 11.16
C GLU A 280 39.38 -1.54 11.97
N ARG A 281 38.91 -0.46 11.32
CA ARG A 281 38.16 0.61 12.00
C ARG A 281 36.83 0.10 12.54
N MET A 282 36.18 -0.79 11.80
CA MET A 282 34.92 -1.42 12.25
C MET A 282 35.15 -2.37 13.43
N LYS A 283 36.25 -3.15 13.40
CA LYS A 283 36.63 -4.02 14.53
C LYS A 283 36.88 -3.21 15.79
N GLU A 284 37.64 -2.11 15.68
CA GLU A 284 37.90 -1.20 16.78
C GLU A 284 36.61 -0.59 17.35
N ILE A 285 35.66 -0.19 16.49
CA ILE A 285 34.35 0.29 16.93
C ILE A 285 33.61 -0.79 17.70
N CYS A 286 33.53 -2.03 17.17
CA CYS A 286 32.87 -3.15 17.83
C CYS A 286 33.49 -3.47 19.20
N GLU A 287 34.82 -3.43 19.32
CA GLU A 287 35.55 -3.65 20.58
C GLU A 287 35.22 -2.57 21.60
N ASN A 288 35.26 -1.29 21.22
CA ASN A 288 34.90 -0.18 22.11
C ASN A 288 33.44 -0.26 22.58
N VAL A 289 32.52 -0.62 21.67
CA VAL A 289 31.10 -0.84 22.03
C VAL A 289 30.96 -2.00 23.01
N LYS A 290 31.68 -3.11 22.78
CA LYS A 290 31.64 -4.28 23.65
C LYS A 290 32.21 -3.98 25.05
N ILE A 291 33.30 -3.23 25.15
CA ILE A 291 33.89 -2.82 26.44
C ILE A 291 32.84 -2.06 27.28
N LEU A 292 32.16 -1.08 26.69
CA LEU A 292 31.12 -0.32 27.39
C LEU A 292 29.90 -1.19 27.72
N TYR A 293 29.53 -2.11 26.83
CA TYR A 293 28.43 -3.04 27.04
C TYR A 293 28.71 -3.97 28.24
N ASP A 294 29.89 -4.56 28.30
CA ASP A 294 30.33 -5.46 29.38
C ASP A 294 30.46 -4.70 30.71
N ALA A 295 30.85 -3.41 30.66
CA ALA A 295 30.86 -2.50 31.81
C ALA A 295 29.45 -2.07 32.26
N LYS A 296 28.39 -2.44 31.52
CA LYS A 296 26.99 -2.00 31.74
C LYS A 296 26.80 -0.49 31.68
N THR A 297 27.69 0.22 30.98
CA THR A 297 27.56 1.65 30.73
C THR A 297 26.57 1.87 29.60
N ASP A 298 25.56 2.71 29.82
CA ASP A 298 24.51 2.96 28.85
C ASP A 298 24.09 4.43 28.82
N HIS A 299 23.10 4.77 28.00
CA HIS A 299 22.73 6.14 27.70
C HIS A 299 22.22 6.90 28.95
N PRO A 300 22.67 8.14 29.19
CA PRO A 300 22.29 8.93 30.39
C PRO A 300 20.79 9.27 30.49
N LYS A 301 20.01 9.02 29.43
CA LYS A 301 18.54 9.15 29.46
C LYS A 301 17.90 8.10 30.36
N LEU A 302 18.54 6.94 30.54
CA LEU A 302 18.06 5.89 31.42
C LEU A 302 18.13 6.33 32.89
N ASP A 303 19.21 7.01 33.29
CA ASP A 303 19.36 7.61 34.62
C ASP A 303 18.36 8.75 34.83
N ALA A 304 18.16 9.59 33.80
CA ALA A 304 17.16 10.65 33.84
C ALA A 304 15.74 10.09 34.04
N ILE A 305 15.36 9.01 33.35
CA ILE A 305 14.09 8.32 33.57
C ILE A 305 13.97 7.84 35.01
N LEU A 306 15.01 7.17 35.54
CA LEU A 306 14.98 6.68 36.92
C LEU A 306 14.78 7.82 37.93
N LYS A 307 15.45 8.95 37.72
CA LYS A 307 15.30 10.14 38.56
C LYS A 307 13.86 10.66 38.50
N ILE A 308 13.33 10.88 37.30
CA ILE A 308 11.95 11.35 37.07
C ILE A 308 10.96 10.39 37.75
N LEU A 309 11.07 9.09 37.50
CA LEU A 309 10.13 8.12 38.06
C LEU A 309 10.20 8.05 39.59
N LYS A 310 11.39 8.17 40.19
CA LYS A 310 11.54 8.21 41.66
C LYS A 310 10.92 9.46 42.28
N GLU A 311 11.02 10.60 41.61
CA GLU A 311 10.40 11.86 42.04
C GLU A 311 8.87 11.82 41.91
N GLU A 312 8.37 11.30 40.79
CA GLU A 312 6.95 11.25 40.47
C GLU A 312 6.19 10.15 41.23
N LEU A 313 6.82 8.98 41.47
CA LEU A 313 6.27 7.84 42.21
C LEU A 313 6.64 7.84 43.71
N GLY A 314 6.95 9.01 44.27
CA GLY A 314 7.43 9.19 45.64
C GLY A 314 6.54 8.61 46.77
N SER A 315 6.91 8.87 48.02
CA SER A 315 6.41 8.10 49.17
C SER A 315 4.92 8.28 49.54
N SER A 316 4.25 9.34 49.08
CA SER A 316 2.82 9.56 49.37
C SER A 316 1.93 8.60 48.59
N GLU A 317 0.81 8.20 49.20
CA GLU A 317 -0.11 7.20 48.66
C GLU A 317 -0.73 7.63 47.32
N ASP A 318 -1.01 8.93 47.16
CA ASP A 318 -1.47 9.51 45.89
C ASP A 318 -0.41 9.44 44.77
N ARG A 319 0.88 9.55 45.11
CA ARG A 319 1.97 9.49 44.12
C ARG A 319 2.30 8.06 43.70
N LYS A 320 2.17 7.09 44.61
CA LYS A 320 2.38 5.67 44.30
C LYS A 320 1.40 5.13 43.25
N ASN A 321 0.18 5.67 43.24
CA ASN A 321 -0.88 5.25 42.33
C ASN A 321 -0.89 5.98 40.98
N ARG A 322 0.07 6.89 40.74
CA ARG A 322 0.18 7.59 39.44
C ARG A 322 0.51 6.62 38.33
N LYS A 323 -0.26 6.69 37.25
CA LYS A 323 -0.07 5.90 36.03
C LYS A 323 0.81 6.66 35.07
N ILE A 324 1.91 6.02 34.67
CA ILE A 324 2.93 6.62 33.81
C ILE A 324 3.02 5.79 32.53
N LEU A 325 3.04 6.50 31.40
CA LEU A 325 3.20 5.92 30.08
C LEU A 325 4.54 6.37 29.50
N LEU A 326 5.46 5.43 29.31
CA LEU A 326 6.79 5.70 28.78
C LEU A 326 6.87 5.23 27.34
N PHE A 327 7.11 6.14 26.40
CA PHE A 327 7.24 5.85 24.97
C PHE A 327 8.69 5.82 24.49
N THR A 328 8.98 4.84 23.64
CA THR A 328 10.22 4.77 22.83
C THR A 328 9.94 4.15 21.46
N GLN A 329 10.75 4.47 20.44
CA GLN A 329 10.61 3.90 19.11
C GLN A 329 11.13 2.46 19.01
N TYR A 330 12.13 2.10 19.83
CA TYR A 330 12.90 0.88 19.65
C TYR A 330 12.57 -0.18 20.73
N ARG A 331 12.39 -1.43 20.30
CA ARG A 331 12.09 -2.54 21.22
C ARG A 331 13.25 -2.89 22.14
N ASP A 332 14.49 -2.84 21.63
CA ASP A 332 15.69 -3.05 22.43
C ASP A 332 15.78 -1.99 23.55
N THR A 333 15.46 -0.72 23.25
CA THR A 333 15.37 0.35 24.24
C THR A 333 14.27 0.10 25.26
N ALA A 334 13.07 -0.34 24.84
CA ALA A 334 12.00 -0.71 25.75
C ALA A 334 12.38 -1.88 26.69
N GLU A 335 13.13 -2.86 26.16
CA GLU A 335 13.70 -3.96 26.94
C GLU A 335 14.72 -3.46 27.96
N LYS A 336 15.62 -2.56 27.56
CA LYS A 336 16.62 -2.00 28.47
C LYS A 336 16.00 -1.15 29.59
N ILE A 337 15.00 -0.34 29.24
CA ILE A 337 14.23 0.44 30.22
C ILE A 337 13.56 -0.52 31.21
N TYR A 338 12.87 -1.56 30.73
CA TYR A 338 12.24 -2.55 31.60
C TYR A 338 13.22 -3.21 32.57
N GLU A 339 14.41 -3.63 32.09
CA GLU A 339 15.47 -4.19 32.93
C GLU A 339 15.89 -3.21 34.03
N ILE A 340 16.14 -1.95 33.68
CA ILE A 340 16.60 -0.93 34.63
C ILE A 340 15.52 -0.58 35.67
N LEU A 341 14.26 -0.46 35.25
CA LEU A 341 13.15 -0.17 36.14
C LEU A 341 12.88 -1.32 37.11
N THR A 342 12.87 -2.55 36.63
CA THR A 342 12.67 -3.74 37.48
C THR A 342 13.79 -3.92 38.48
N ASN A 343 15.05 -3.72 38.08
CA ASN A 343 16.21 -3.74 38.99
C ASN A 343 16.15 -2.64 40.06
N ASN A 344 15.40 -1.56 39.83
CA ASN A 344 15.16 -0.48 40.79
C ASN A 344 13.82 -0.61 41.54
N ASN A 345 13.20 -1.80 41.52
CA ASN A 345 11.91 -2.09 42.18
C ASN A 345 10.73 -1.22 41.71
N ILE A 346 10.76 -0.71 40.48
CA ILE A 346 9.64 0.02 39.87
C ILE A 346 8.74 -0.99 39.14
N LYS A 347 7.44 -0.97 39.44
CA LYS A 347 6.46 -1.88 38.84
C LYS A 347 6.14 -1.44 37.41
N CYS A 348 6.66 -2.15 36.42
CA CYS A 348 6.44 -1.83 35.00
C CYS A 348 6.11 -3.06 34.16
N GLU A 349 5.49 -2.84 32.99
CA GLU A 349 5.30 -3.88 31.95
C GLU A 349 5.59 -3.30 30.56
N LYS A 350 6.07 -4.15 29.64
CA LYS A 350 6.31 -3.77 28.23
C LYS A 350 5.02 -3.89 27.41
N PHE A 351 4.83 -2.98 26.46
CA PHE A 351 3.73 -2.95 25.51
C PHE A 351 4.25 -2.78 24.08
N ILE A 352 4.45 -3.89 23.38
CA ILE A 352 5.07 -3.94 22.04
C ILE A 352 4.13 -4.52 20.98
N GLY A 353 4.53 -4.38 19.72
CA GLY A 353 3.75 -4.85 18.57
C GLY A 353 3.70 -6.35 18.36
N GLN A 354 2.75 -6.79 17.52
CA GLN A 354 2.55 -8.20 17.15
C GLN A 354 3.62 -8.75 16.21
N ALA A 355 4.33 -7.87 15.48
CA ALA A 355 5.34 -8.30 14.51
C ALA A 355 6.47 -9.08 15.20
N ARG A 356 6.79 -10.26 14.68
CA ARG A 356 7.97 -11.03 15.11
C ARG A 356 9.23 -10.42 14.49
N ARG A 357 10.30 -10.28 15.28
CA ARG A 357 11.63 -9.89 14.80
C ARG A 357 12.65 -10.82 15.42
N ASP A 358 13.33 -11.61 14.60
CA ASP A 358 14.36 -12.57 15.04
C ASP A 358 13.90 -13.41 16.25
N ASN A 359 14.49 -13.16 17.43
CA ASN A 359 14.23 -13.81 18.72
C ASN A 359 13.13 -13.13 19.58
N ASP A 360 12.58 -12.00 19.16
CA ASP A 360 11.48 -11.31 19.84
C ASP A 360 10.14 -11.64 19.16
N LYS A 361 9.31 -12.40 19.88
CA LYS A 361 8.00 -12.87 19.41
C LYS A 361 6.97 -11.74 19.27
N GLY A 362 7.26 -10.52 19.75
CA GLY A 362 6.25 -9.47 19.89
C GLY A 362 5.19 -9.84 20.94
N MET A 363 4.15 -9.02 21.09
CA MET A 363 2.99 -9.32 21.92
C MET A 363 1.78 -9.63 21.06
N THR A 364 1.11 -10.74 21.34
CA THR A 364 -0.19 -11.08 20.75
C THR A 364 -1.27 -10.09 21.20
N GLN A 365 -2.37 -9.99 20.46
CA GLN A 365 -3.49 -9.13 20.83
C GLN A 365 -4.08 -9.49 22.20
N LYS A 366 -4.09 -10.78 22.56
CA LYS A 366 -4.55 -11.26 23.87
C LYS A 366 -3.64 -10.79 25.01
N GLU A 367 -2.32 -10.85 24.81
CA GLU A 367 -1.33 -10.35 25.78
C GLU A 367 -1.42 -8.82 25.93
N GLN A 368 -1.63 -8.10 24.82
CA GLN A 368 -1.83 -6.64 24.85
C GLN A 368 -3.06 -6.27 25.69
N ILE A 369 -4.20 -6.95 25.49
CA ILE A 369 -5.42 -6.70 26.27
C ILE A 369 -5.18 -7.00 27.76
N ALA A 370 -4.57 -8.15 28.08
CA ALA A 370 -4.29 -8.52 29.46
C ALA A 370 -3.35 -7.53 30.17
N SER A 371 -2.34 -7.01 29.45
CA SER A 371 -1.43 -5.99 29.97
C SER A 371 -2.16 -4.68 30.28
N LEU A 372 -3.06 -4.25 29.38
CA LEU A 372 -3.89 -3.05 29.61
C LEU A 372 -4.86 -3.23 30.77
N GLU A 373 -5.44 -4.41 30.97
CA GLU A 373 -6.30 -4.69 32.14
C GLU A 373 -5.54 -4.61 33.46
N LYS A 374 -4.36 -5.22 33.53
CA LYS A 374 -3.45 -5.08 34.69
C LYS A 374 -3.08 -3.62 34.97
N PHE A 375 -2.83 -2.85 33.90
CA PHE A 375 -2.55 -1.42 34.01
C PHE A 375 -3.78 -0.61 34.46
N LYS A 376 -4.99 -0.97 34.01
CA LYS A 376 -6.25 -0.39 34.51
C LYS A 376 -6.41 -0.66 36.01
N ASN A 377 -6.07 -1.85 36.47
CA ASN A 377 -6.26 -2.32 37.85
C ASN A 377 -5.10 -1.98 38.81
N ASN A 378 -4.14 -1.12 38.42
CA ASN A 378 -2.99 -0.73 39.25
C ASN A 378 -2.08 -1.89 39.68
N THR A 379 -2.06 -3.02 38.95
CA THR A 379 -1.09 -4.11 39.20
C THR A 379 0.35 -3.61 39.04
N PHE A 380 0.55 -2.73 38.05
CA PHE A 380 1.77 -1.97 37.82
C PHE A 380 1.39 -0.55 37.39
N ASN A 381 2.32 0.39 37.56
CA ASN A 381 2.06 1.82 37.37
C ASN A 381 2.85 2.45 36.21
N VAL A 382 3.82 1.74 35.63
CA VAL A 382 4.57 2.21 34.45
C VAL A 382 4.34 1.29 33.24
N LEU A 383 3.75 1.80 32.16
CA LEU A 383 3.61 1.08 30.89
C LEU A 383 4.68 1.56 29.89
N ILE A 384 5.57 0.67 29.46
CA ILE A 384 6.64 0.99 28.50
C ILE A 384 6.17 0.59 27.10
N ALA A 385 5.80 1.56 26.27
CA ALA A 385 5.17 1.33 24.99
C ALA A 385 6.05 1.71 23.80
N THR A 386 5.97 0.89 22.73
CA THR A 386 6.48 1.26 21.40
C THR A 386 5.37 1.80 20.51
N SER A 387 5.67 2.21 19.26
CA SER A 387 4.74 2.85 18.30
C SER A 387 3.42 2.11 18.03
N VAL A 388 3.25 0.88 18.54
CA VAL A 388 1.98 0.13 18.51
C VAL A 388 0.91 0.75 19.39
N ALA A 389 1.32 1.46 20.44
CA ALA A 389 0.40 2.27 21.21
C ALA A 389 -0.04 3.54 20.46
N GLU A 390 0.52 3.88 19.28
CA GLU A 390 0.15 5.05 18.48
C GLU A 390 -1.13 4.82 17.63
N GLU A 391 -1.48 3.56 17.32
CA GLU A 391 -2.64 3.23 16.49
C GLU A 391 -3.65 2.30 17.20
N GLY A 392 -4.87 2.80 17.44
CA GLY A 392 -6.07 1.97 17.59
C GLY A 392 -6.31 1.22 18.91
N LEU A 393 -5.46 1.40 19.93
CA LEU A 393 -5.68 0.84 21.27
C LEU A 393 -6.05 1.95 22.27
N ASP A 394 -7.18 1.78 22.97
CA ASP A 394 -7.65 2.66 24.05
C ASP A 394 -6.74 2.49 25.27
N ILE A 395 -5.68 3.32 25.32
CA ILE A 395 -4.76 3.32 26.45
C ILE A 395 -5.51 3.93 27.64
N PRO A 396 -5.51 3.26 28.81
CA PRO A 396 -6.15 3.77 30.01
C PRO A 396 -5.73 5.17 30.36
N LYS A 397 -6.56 5.81 31.19
CA LYS A 397 -6.27 7.07 31.87
C LYS A 397 -4.82 6.99 32.46
N VAL A 398 -3.83 7.77 31.94
CA VAL A 398 -2.48 8.01 32.53
C VAL A 398 -2.17 9.46 32.97
N ASP A 399 -1.54 9.64 34.14
CA ASP A 399 -1.20 10.96 34.73
C ASP A 399 0.03 11.62 34.10
N ILE A 400 1.02 10.80 33.69
CA ILE A 400 2.29 11.29 33.14
C ILE A 400 2.63 10.53 31.87
N VAL A 401 3.06 11.25 30.84
CA VAL A 401 3.63 10.67 29.63
C VAL A 401 5.09 11.07 29.51
N ILE A 402 5.97 10.08 29.36
CA ILE A 402 7.40 10.29 29.20
C ILE A 402 7.81 9.81 27.81
N PHE A 403 8.46 10.66 27.03
CA PHE A 403 9.06 10.30 25.74
C PHE A 403 10.57 10.14 25.91
N TYR A 404 11.09 8.94 25.65
CA TYR A 404 12.52 8.65 25.68
C TYR A 404 13.31 9.46 24.64
N GLU A 405 12.65 9.86 23.58
CA GLU A 405 13.22 10.60 22.45
C GLU A 405 12.13 11.51 21.87
N PRO A 406 12.48 12.62 21.23
CA PRO A 406 11.50 13.55 20.68
C PRO A 406 10.86 12.96 19.42
N ILE A 407 9.82 12.13 19.58
CA ILE A 407 9.10 11.49 18.47
C ILE A 407 7.95 12.39 17.99
N PRO A 408 8.08 13.08 16.84
CA PRO A 408 7.10 14.10 16.45
C PRO A 408 5.70 13.54 16.20
N SER A 409 5.60 12.34 15.62
CA SER A 409 4.32 11.69 15.34
C SER A 409 3.65 11.20 16.61
N SER A 410 4.38 10.51 17.49
CA SER A 410 3.84 9.95 18.72
C SER A 410 3.45 11.05 19.72
N ILE A 411 4.24 12.12 19.86
CA ILE A 411 3.85 13.31 20.67
C ILE A 411 2.51 13.85 20.17
N ARG A 412 2.37 14.06 18.86
CA ARG A 412 1.10 14.53 18.27
C ARG A 412 -0.02 13.52 18.45
N ALA A 413 0.22 12.22 18.32
CA ALA A 413 -0.78 11.17 18.51
C ALA A 413 -1.27 11.08 19.96
N ILE A 414 -0.41 11.30 20.93
CA ILE A 414 -0.78 11.32 22.35
C ILE A 414 -1.50 12.62 22.70
N GLN A 415 -1.03 13.76 22.19
CA GLN A 415 -1.78 15.02 22.25
C GLN A 415 -3.16 14.88 21.57
N ARG A 416 -3.26 14.15 20.45
CA ARG A 416 -4.53 13.82 19.74
C ARG A 416 -5.48 13.00 20.61
N ARG A 417 -4.99 12.02 21.37
CA ARG A 417 -5.83 11.22 22.28
C ARG A 417 -6.22 11.99 23.55
N GLY A 418 -5.29 12.81 24.06
CA GLY A 418 -5.56 13.78 25.12
C GLY A 418 -6.57 14.87 24.74
N ARG A 419 -6.83 15.06 23.43
CA ARG A 419 -7.82 16.00 22.88
C ARG A 419 -9.27 15.51 22.87
N THR A 420 -9.56 14.35 23.46
CA THR A 420 -10.86 14.18 24.13
C THR A 420 -10.79 14.84 25.51
N GLY A 421 -10.67 16.18 25.50
CA GLY A 421 -10.54 17.04 26.68
C GLY A 421 -11.78 16.99 27.58
N ARG A 422 -11.95 15.87 28.29
CA ARG A 422 -12.98 15.72 29.33
C ARG A 422 -12.43 15.13 30.63
N MET A 423 -11.15 14.71 30.69
CA MET A 423 -10.68 13.84 31.78
C MET A 423 -9.23 14.00 32.28
N TYR A 424 -8.40 14.94 31.80
CA TYR A 424 -6.97 14.99 32.19
C TYR A 424 -6.32 16.33 32.63
N GLU A 425 -5.85 16.37 33.88
CA GLU A 425 -4.63 17.10 34.32
C GLU A 425 -3.44 16.14 34.14
N GLY A 426 -2.45 16.47 33.32
CA GLY A 426 -1.33 15.54 33.08
C GLY A 426 -0.05 16.24 32.63
N LYS A 427 1.08 15.61 32.96
CA LYS A 427 2.44 16.12 32.69
C LYS A 427 3.07 15.35 31.53
N VAL A 428 3.61 16.06 30.55
CA VAL A 428 4.35 15.47 29.42
C VAL A 428 5.83 15.81 29.58
N ILE A 429 6.66 14.78 29.67
CA ILE A 429 8.11 14.92 29.82
C ILE A 429 8.78 14.38 28.58
N ILE A 430 9.64 15.18 27.95
CA ILE A 430 10.34 14.79 26.73
C ILE A 430 11.84 14.81 26.99
N LEU A 431 12.49 13.65 26.83
CA LEU A 431 13.93 13.53 26.94
C LEU A 431 14.61 13.82 25.59
N MET A 432 15.75 14.49 25.65
CA MET A 432 16.53 14.89 24.48
C MET A 432 18.02 14.88 24.78
N THR A 433 18.82 14.26 23.91
CA THR A 433 20.29 14.36 23.97
C THR A 433 20.78 15.57 23.17
N ARG A 434 21.54 16.47 23.79
CA ARG A 434 22.07 17.68 23.16
C ARG A 434 23.16 17.38 22.13
N GLY A 435 23.21 18.17 21.05
CA GLY A 435 24.21 18.03 20.00
C GLY A 435 24.10 16.70 19.23
N THR A 436 22.90 16.14 19.13
CA THR A 436 22.63 14.86 18.46
C THR A 436 21.41 14.96 17.54
N ARG A 437 21.10 13.86 16.84
CA ARG A 437 19.87 13.73 16.04
C ARG A 437 18.57 13.99 16.81
N ASP A 438 18.54 13.83 18.13
CA ASP A 438 17.34 14.17 18.93
C ASP A 438 16.93 15.64 18.73
N GLU A 439 17.88 16.58 18.71
CA GLU A 439 17.61 18.00 18.43
C GLU A 439 17.11 18.20 17.00
N GLY A 440 17.68 17.48 16.04
CA GLY A 440 17.23 17.48 14.65
C GLY A 440 15.77 17.03 14.50
N TYR A 441 15.38 15.96 15.19
CA TYR A 441 13.99 15.47 15.20
C TYR A 441 13.03 16.48 15.83
N TYR A 442 13.45 17.14 16.92
CA TYR A 442 12.67 18.21 17.54
C TYR A 442 12.44 19.40 16.60
N TRP A 443 13.50 19.98 16.03
CA TRP A 443 13.36 21.12 15.13
C TRP A 443 12.58 20.76 13.86
N SER A 444 12.72 19.52 13.38
CA SER A 444 11.89 18.99 12.30
C SER A 444 10.41 18.94 12.69
N ALA A 445 10.08 18.51 13.92
CA ALA A 445 8.72 18.49 14.46
C ALA A 445 8.10 19.88 14.48
N VAL A 446 8.81 20.83 15.09
CA VAL A 446 8.37 22.22 15.24
C VAL A 446 8.16 22.86 13.87
N SER A 447 9.12 22.68 12.95
CA SER A 447 9.03 23.20 11.59
C SER A 447 7.84 22.61 10.83
N LYS A 448 7.61 21.29 10.92
CA LYS A 448 6.46 20.61 10.30
C LYS A 448 5.13 21.10 10.87
N GLU A 449 5.05 21.33 12.17
CA GLU A 449 3.82 21.83 12.80
C GLU A 449 3.51 23.25 12.35
N ARG A 450 4.53 24.13 12.33
CA ARG A 450 4.41 25.49 11.83
C ARG A 450 3.93 25.51 10.38
N LYS A 451 4.53 24.70 9.50
CA LYS A 451 4.11 24.57 8.10
C LYS A 451 2.67 24.07 7.96
N MET A 452 2.28 23.07 8.74
CA MET A 452 0.90 22.59 8.77
C MET A 452 -0.08 23.72 9.13
N LYS A 453 0.19 24.45 10.22
CA LYS A 453 -0.66 25.58 10.64
C LYS A 453 -0.74 26.66 9.55
N GLU A 454 0.38 27.00 8.94
CA GLU A 454 0.44 27.97 7.83
C GLU A 454 -0.45 27.52 6.65
N TYR A 455 -0.27 26.28 6.18
CA TYR A 455 -1.03 25.76 5.04
C TYR A 455 -2.51 25.63 5.32
N LEU A 456 -2.90 25.16 6.51
CA LEU A 456 -4.31 25.09 6.88
C LEU A 456 -4.92 26.48 7.00
N THR A 457 -4.21 27.45 7.58
CA THR A 457 -4.72 28.84 7.71
C THR A 457 -4.94 29.45 6.33
N LYS A 458 -4.00 29.23 5.40
CA LYS A 458 -4.18 29.61 3.99
C LYS A 458 -5.42 28.95 3.39
N PHE A 459 -5.62 27.64 3.59
CA PHE A 459 -6.83 26.94 3.13
C PHE A 459 -8.10 27.57 3.72
N GLN A 460 -8.13 27.84 5.02
CA GLN A 460 -9.30 28.43 5.67
C GLN A 460 -9.66 29.81 5.07
N ILE A 461 -8.66 30.64 4.74
CA ILE A 461 -8.88 31.99 4.19
C ILE A 461 -9.25 31.96 2.69
N SER A 462 -8.53 31.16 1.91
CA SER A 462 -8.56 31.22 0.43
C SER A 462 -9.28 30.05 -0.24
N GLY A 463 -9.85 29.15 0.56
CA GLY A 463 -10.52 27.95 0.07
C GLY A 463 -9.58 27.02 -0.70
N LYS A 464 -10.19 26.13 -1.49
CA LYS A 464 -9.47 25.12 -2.27
C LYS A 464 -8.50 25.73 -3.30
N GLU A 465 -8.89 26.83 -3.94
CA GLU A 465 -8.10 27.50 -4.98
C GLU A 465 -6.75 28.03 -4.47
N GLY A 466 -6.68 28.50 -3.22
CA GLY A 466 -5.43 29.00 -2.66
C GLY A 466 -4.40 27.91 -2.38
N ILE A 467 -4.86 26.69 -2.06
CA ILE A 467 -3.98 25.53 -1.89
C ILE A 467 -3.45 25.06 -3.23
N GLU A 468 -4.29 25.00 -4.26
CA GLU A 468 -3.90 24.62 -5.62
C GLU A 468 -2.83 25.58 -6.18
N LYS A 469 -2.97 26.90 -5.94
CA LYS A 469 -1.95 27.90 -6.30
C LYS A 469 -0.61 27.71 -5.57
N GLU A 470 -0.63 27.34 -4.30
CA GLU A 470 0.61 27.10 -3.53
C GLU A 470 1.32 25.81 -4.00
N VAL A 471 0.57 24.77 -4.36
CA VAL A 471 1.11 23.55 -4.98
C VAL A 471 1.77 23.88 -6.33
N GLN A 472 1.12 24.68 -7.17
CA GLN A 472 1.69 25.15 -8.44
C GLN A 472 2.98 25.96 -8.24
N LYS A 473 3.01 26.85 -7.24
CA LYS A 473 4.21 27.64 -6.91
C LYS A 473 5.38 26.74 -6.48
N ARG A 474 5.10 25.68 -5.73
CA ARG A 474 6.11 24.71 -5.28
C ARG A 474 6.67 23.89 -6.44
N HIS A 475 5.83 23.46 -7.37
CA HIS A 475 6.28 22.81 -8.61
C HIS A 475 7.08 23.77 -9.50
N GLY A 476 6.66 25.04 -9.62
CA GLY A 476 7.39 26.08 -10.35
C GLY A 476 8.80 26.36 -9.79
N GLN A 477 8.98 26.24 -8.46
CA GLN A 477 10.29 26.35 -7.81
C GLN A 477 11.14 25.08 -7.98
N GLN A 478 10.52 23.89 -8.02
CA GLN A 478 11.23 22.63 -8.28
C GLN A 478 11.68 22.51 -9.74
N SER A 479 10.89 23.01 -10.69
CA SER A 479 11.27 23.08 -12.11
C SER A 479 12.42 24.07 -12.35
N ILE A 480 12.59 25.09 -11.51
CA ILE A 480 13.73 26.02 -11.56
C ILE A 480 15.03 25.39 -11.02
N LEU A 481 14.95 24.35 -10.19
CA LEU A 481 16.10 23.62 -9.66
C LEU A 481 16.53 22.43 -10.55
N LEU A 482 15.81 22.18 -11.65
CA LEU A 482 15.99 21.03 -12.54
C LEU A 482 16.04 21.44 -14.02
N TYR A 483 16.68 22.56 -14.35
CA TYR A 483 16.97 22.90 -15.75
C TYR A 483 18.43 23.32 -15.93
N ASP A 484 19.20 22.39 -16.51
CA ASP A 484 20.28 22.68 -17.45
C ASP A 484 19.82 22.14 -18.82
N ASP A 485 19.84 23.02 -19.82
CA ASP A 485 19.76 22.87 -21.28
C ASP A 485 19.19 21.58 -21.91
N ASN A 486 17.99 21.67 -22.51
CA ASN A 486 17.85 21.99 -23.95
C ASN A 486 16.40 21.87 -24.45
N ASN A 487 16.10 22.80 -25.35
CA ASN A 487 15.05 22.84 -26.38
C ASN A 487 13.57 22.97 -25.98
N LYS A 488 13.14 24.23 -26.12
CA LYS A 488 11.82 24.66 -26.58
C LYS A 488 11.44 23.92 -27.86
N GLU A 489 10.18 23.50 -27.94
CA GLU A 489 9.32 23.91 -29.05
C GLU A 489 7.86 23.87 -28.61
N ASP A 490 7.17 24.93 -28.99
CA ASP A 490 5.78 25.24 -28.70
C ASP A 490 4.83 24.21 -29.33
N ASN A 491 3.67 24.01 -28.69
CA ASN A 491 2.39 24.06 -29.39
C ASN A 491 1.26 24.17 -28.37
N LYS A 492 0.82 25.42 -28.16
CA LYS A 492 -0.58 25.74 -27.89
C LYS A 492 -1.30 25.67 -29.23
N ASP A 493 -2.41 24.93 -29.26
CA ASP A 493 -3.67 25.31 -29.90
C ASP A 493 -4.49 24.04 -30.19
N ASN A 494 -5.69 24.03 -29.64
CA ASN A 494 -6.96 23.51 -30.18
C ASN A 494 -7.85 22.98 -29.07
N GLU A 495 -8.44 23.93 -28.33
CA GLU A 495 -9.82 23.78 -27.87
C GLU A 495 -10.76 24.16 -29.01
N GLU A 496 -11.95 23.56 -29.00
CA GLU A 496 -13.11 23.79 -29.88
C GLU A 496 -13.13 23.09 -31.25
N ASN A 497 -13.64 21.86 -31.27
CA ASN A 497 -14.96 21.54 -31.85
C ASN A 497 -15.13 20.03 -31.99
N ASN A 498 -16.10 19.46 -31.25
CA ASN A 498 -17.14 18.59 -31.81
C ASN A 498 -18.04 18.06 -30.70
N ASN A 499 -19.13 18.79 -30.50
CA ASN A 499 -20.28 18.36 -29.72
C ASN A 499 -21.24 17.66 -30.69
N LYS A 500 -21.23 16.31 -30.72
CA LYS A 500 -22.31 15.40 -31.19
C LYS A 500 -21.77 13.98 -31.28
N ASP A 501 -21.88 13.23 -30.19
CA ASP A 501 -22.48 11.90 -30.16
C ASP A 501 -22.56 11.44 -28.70
N LYS A 502 -23.61 10.71 -28.35
CA LYS A 502 -23.80 10.15 -27.01
C LYS A 502 -22.70 9.10 -26.78
N ASN A 503 -21.56 9.49 -26.20
CA ASN A 503 -20.49 8.57 -25.84
C ASN A 503 -20.97 7.59 -24.76
N GLU A 504 -21.30 6.36 -25.17
CA GLU A 504 -21.31 5.21 -24.27
C GLU A 504 -19.86 4.94 -23.86
N ARG A 505 -19.52 5.14 -22.58
CA ARG A 505 -18.19 4.80 -22.08
C ARG A 505 -17.95 3.29 -22.22
N PRO A 506 -16.77 2.84 -22.70
CA PRO A 506 -16.49 1.41 -22.82
C PRO A 506 -16.51 0.74 -21.46
N LYS A 507 -17.06 -0.48 -21.39
CA LYS A 507 -17.14 -1.29 -20.17
C LYS A 507 -15.92 -2.18 -20.03
N ILE A 508 -15.23 -2.12 -18.91
CA ILE A 508 -14.04 -2.95 -18.66
C ILE A 508 -14.29 -3.76 -17.39
N TYR A 509 -14.13 -5.08 -17.43
CA TYR A 509 -14.13 -5.87 -16.21
C TYR A 509 -12.70 -6.02 -15.71
N ALA A 510 -12.47 -5.74 -14.43
CA ALA A 510 -11.15 -5.86 -13.80
C ALA A 510 -11.20 -6.84 -12.63
N ASP A 511 -10.13 -7.62 -12.46
CA ASP A 511 -10.00 -8.50 -11.31
C ASP A 511 -9.89 -7.71 -10.00
N ILE A 512 -10.37 -8.29 -8.89
CA ILE A 512 -10.30 -7.66 -7.55
C ILE A 512 -8.87 -7.30 -7.17
N ARG A 513 -7.87 -8.07 -7.62
CA ARG A 513 -6.45 -7.82 -7.32
C ARG A 513 -5.95 -6.52 -7.95
N GLU A 514 -6.49 -6.12 -9.10
CA GLU A 514 -6.10 -4.92 -9.83
C GLU A 514 -6.80 -3.66 -9.32
N ARG A 515 -7.72 -3.78 -8.35
CA ARG A 515 -8.52 -2.65 -7.85
C ARG A 515 -7.70 -1.52 -7.22
N ASN A 516 -6.55 -1.85 -6.61
CA ASN A 516 -5.74 -0.91 -5.84
C ASN A 516 -4.53 -0.38 -6.63
N THR A 517 -4.50 -0.54 -7.95
CA THR A 517 -3.44 -0.03 -8.83
C THR A 517 -3.77 1.39 -9.32
N GLU A 518 -2.77 2.13 -9.80
CA GLU A 518 -3.03 3.42 -10.45
C GLU A 518 -3.80 3.24 -11.75
N ILE A 519 -3.62 2.09 -12.42
CA ILE A 519 -4.37 1.69 -13.62
C ILE A 519 -5.88 1.77 -13.41
N PHE A 520 -6.37 1.23 -12.29
CA PHE A 520 -7.80 1.27 -11.98
C PHE A 520 -8.33 2.71 -11.87
N LYS A 521 -7.56 3.62 -11.26
CA LYS A 521 -7.98 5.02 -11.12
C LYS A 521 -8.10 5.70 -12.48
N ILE A 522 -7.09 5.53 -13.32
CA ILE A 522 -7.04 6.13 -14.66
C ILE A 522 -8.17 5.55 -15.53
N LEU A 523 -8.37 4.23 -15.50
CA LEU A 523 -9.46 3.59 -16.24
C LEU A 523 -10.83 4.05 -15.77
N ASN A 524 -11.05 4.22 -14.47
CA ASN A 524 -12.35 4.61 -13.91
C ASN A 524 -12.75 6.07 -14.25
N GLU A 525 -11.78 6.92 -14.61
CA GLU A 525 -12.06 8.26 -15.14
C GLU A 525 -12.62 8.20 -16.58
N LYS A 526 -12.19 7.21 -17.37
CA LYS A 526 -12.40 7.13 -18.82
C LYS A 526 -13.41 6.06 -19.28
N ALA A 527 -13.55 4.97 -18.52
CA ALA A 527 -14.35 3.78 -18.82
C ALA A 527 -15.32 3.45 -17.68
N ASP A 528 -16.32 2.62 -17.95
CA ASP A 528 -17.18 2.00 -16.93
C ASP A 528 -16.50 0.71 -16.43
N VAL A 529 -15.69 0.82 -15.37
CA VAL A 529 -14.89 -0.29 -14.86
C VAL A 529 -15.65 -1.08 -13.81
N ILE A 530 -15.92 -2.35 -14.10
CA ILE A 530 -16.67 -3.28 -13.24
C ILE A 530 -15.68 -4.25 -12.59
N VAL A 531 -15.42 -4.07 -11.30
CA VAL A 531 -14.53 -4.98 -10.55
C VAL A 531 -15.25 -6.24 -10.12
N ARG A 532 -14.72 -7.42 -10.48
CA ARG A 532 -15.24 -8.74 -10.06
C ARG A 532 -14.09 -9.72 -9.88
N GLN A 533 -14.31 -10.81 -9.17
CA GLN A 533 -13.34 -11.90 -9.15
C GLN A 533 -13.37 -12.58 -10.51
N LEU A 534 -12.27 -12.53 -11.25
CA LEU A 534 -12.13 -13.18 -12.55
C LEU A 534 -11.46 -14.54 -12.37
N GLU A 535 -11.97 -15.56 -13.08
CA GLU A 535 -11.36 -16.90 -13.05
C GLU A 535 -10.11 -16.96 -13.95
N VAL A 536 -10.06 -16.11 -14.99
CA VAL A 536 -9.00 -16.11 -16.02
C VAL A 536 -8.70 -14.68 -16.45
N GLY A 537 -7.42 -14.29 -16.37
CA GLY A 537 -6.91 -12.95 -16.71
C GLY A 537 -7.17 -11.90 -15.63
N ASP A 538 -6.63 -10.71 -15.88
CA ASP A 538 -6.72 -9.57 -14.95
C ASP A 538 -7.73 -8.51 -15.44
N TYR A 539 -7.90 -8.38 -16.76
CA TYR A 539 -8.88 -7.49 -17.38
C TYR A 539 -9.62 -8.17 -18.52
N ILE A 540 -10.94 -8.02 -18.59
CA ILE A 540 -11.76 -8.43 -19.74
C ILE A 540 -12.30 -7.17 -20.41
N LEU A 541 -11.91 -6.96 -21.66
CA LEU A 541 -12.20 -5.75 -22.43
C LEU A 541 -13.37 -5.94 -23.41
N SER A 542 -13.73 -7.18 -23.71
CA SER A 542 -14.94 -7.55 -24.44
C SER A 542 -15.24 -9.04 -24.23
N GLU A 543 -16.28 -9.57 -24.87
CA GLU A 543 -16.54 -11.02 -24.90
C GLU A 543 -15.39 -11.83 -25.53
N ASN A 544 -14.56 -11.19 -26.35
CA ASN A 544 -13.47 -11.84 -27.09
C ASN A 544 -12.08 -11.55 -26.50
N VAL A 545 -11.91 -10.38 -25.86
CA VAL A 545 -10.60 -9.86 -25.45
C VAL A 545 -10.39 -9.99 -23.94
N CYS A 546 -9.37 -10.74 -23.55
CA CYS A 546 -8.90 -10.84 -22.17
C CYS A 546 -7.41 -10.52 -22.09
N VAL A 547 -7.03 -9.75 -21.06
CA VAL A 547 -5.68 -9.29 -20.81
C VAL A 547 -5.19 -9.84 -19.49
N GLU A 548 -4.03 -10.49 -19.52
CA GLU A 548 -3.22 -10.79 -18.34
C GLU A 548 -2.12 -9.73 -18.26
N ARG A 549 -2.04 -9.03 -17.14
CA ARG A 549 -1.00 -8.02 -16.89
C ARG A 549 0.12 -8.65 -16.07
N LYS A 550 1.36 -8.43 -16.49
CA LYS A 550 2.55 -8.80 -15.70
C LYS A 550 3.55 -7.67 -15.68
N THR A 551 4.08 -7.36 -14.51
CA THR A 551 5.30 -6.56 -14.45
C THR A 551 6.47 -7.36 -15.04
N ALA A 552 7.50 -6.70 -15.56
CA ALA A 552 8.69 -7.37 -16.08
C ALA A 552 9.33 -8.30 -15.03
N GLY A 553 9.29 -7.91 -13.75
CA GLY A 553 9.76 -8.75 -12.64
C GLY A 553 8.90 -10.01 -12.43
N ASP A 554 7.58 -9.87 -12.42
CA ASP A 554 6.66 -10.99 -12.24
C ASP A 554 6.69 -11.94 -13.45
N PHE A 555 6.87 -11.41 -14.65
CA PHE A 555 7.07 -12.21 -15.85
C PHE A 555 8.29 -13.13 -15.70
N LEU A 556 9.44 -12.57 -15.28
CA LEU A 556 10.64 -13.36 -15.03
C LEU A 556 10.44 -14.39 -13.91
N GLN A 557 9.78 -14.02 -12.81
CA GLN A 557 9.49 -14.96 -11.72
C GLN A 557 8.55 -16.08 -12.17
N SER A 558 7.57 -15.78 -13.03
CA SER A 558 6.62 -16.78 -13.56
C SER A 558 7.26 -17.81 -14.49
N ILE A 559 8.38 -17.47 -15.13
CA ILE A 559 9.23 -18.42 -15.87
C ILE A 559 9.90 -19.39 -14.89
N VAL A 560 10.46 -18.87 -13.79
CA VAL A 560 11.12 -19.69 -12.75
C VAL A 560 10.14 -20.65 -12.10
N ASP A 561 8.95 -20.13 -11.75
CA ASP A 561 7.90 -20.90 -11.10
C ASP A 561 7.16 -21.85 -12.07
N ARG A 562 7.45 -21.79 -13.38
CA ARG A 562 6.83 -22.56 -14.46
C ARG A 562 5.32 -22.37 -14.62
N ARG A 563 4.75 -21.30 -14.06
CA ARG A 563 3.29 -21.03 -14.07
C ARG A 563 2.83 -20.30 -15.33
N LEU A 564 3.73 -19.63 -16.04
CA LEU A 564 3.38 -18.77 -17.18
C LEU A 564 2.71 -19.53 -18.35
N LEU A 565 3.14 -20.77 -18.61
CA LEU A 565 2.56 -21.61 -19.67
C LEU A 565 1.13 -22.06 -19.35
N GLU A 566 0.85 -22.37 -18.08
CA GLU A 566 -0.50 -22.73 -17.63
C GLU A 566 -1.45 -21.53 -17.76
N GLN A 567 -0.97 -20.33 -17.41
CA GLN A 567 -1.73 -19.09 -17.57
C GLN A 567 -2.01 -18.79 -19.05
N ALA A 568 -0.99 -18.89 -19.91
CA ALA A 568 -1.15 -18.75 -21.36
C ALA A 568 -2.17 -19.76 -21.93
N GLN A 569 -2.10 -21.02 -21.49
CA GLN A 569 -3.04 -22.07 -21.91
C GLN A 569 -4.47 -21.77 -21.44
N ASN A 570 -4.64 -21.26 -20.22
CA ASN A 570 -5.95 -20.87 -19.69
C ASN A 570 -6.54 -19.67 -20.45
N LEU A 571 -5.73 -18.69 -20.82
CA LEU A 571 -6.19 -17.55 -21.63
C LEU A 571 -6.72 -18.00 -23.00
N VAL A 572 -5.95 -18.79 -23.74
CA VAL A 572 -6.32 -19.27 -25.09
C VAL A 572 -7.54 -20.19 -25.10
N ARG A 573 -7.75 -20.95 -24.02
CA ARG A 573 -8.92 -21.84 -23.90
C ARG A 573 -10.23 -21.08 -23.68
N ASN A 574 -10.18 -19.90 -23.05
CA ASN A 574 -11.36 -19.18 -22.60
C ASN A 574 -11.67 -17.93 -23.42
N PHE A 575 -10.69 -17.37 -24.15
CA PHE A 575 -10.86 -16.12 -24.91
C PHE A 575 -10.32 -16.23 -26.33
N GLU A 576 -11.01 -15.59 -27.28
CA GLU A 576 -10.62 -15.62 -28.69
C GLU A 576 -9.39 -14.76 -29.00
N ILE A 577 -9.25 -13.66 -28.27
CA ILE A 577 -8.18 -12.66 -28.39
C ILE A 577 -7.50 -12.50 -27.02
N PRO A 578 -6.67 -13.46 -26.62
CA PRO A 578 -5.86 -13.34 -25.42
C PRO A 578 -4.69 -12.39 -25.65
N ILE A 579 -4.45 -11.49 -24.69
CA ILE A 579 -3.35 -10.53 -24.71
C ILE A 579 -2.57 -10.67 -23.41
N ILE A 580 -1.25 -10.60 -23.48
CA ILE A 580 -0.39 -10.42 -22.32
C ILE A 580 0.23 -9.02 -22.41
N ILE A 581 -0.05 -8.18 -21.42
CA ILE A 581 0.65 -6.91 -21.26
C ILE A 581 1.86 -7.14 -20.34
N ILE A 582 3.04 -6.75 -20.83
CA ILE A 582 4.26 -6.74 -20.03
C ILE A 582 4.61 -5.29 -19.71
N GLU A 583 4.51 -4.94 -18.43
CA GLU A 583 4.75 -3.60 -17.93
C GLU A 583 6.18 -3.43 -17.41
N GLY A 584 6.85 -2.40 -17.89
CA GLY A 584 8.26 -2.10 -17.64
C GLY A 584 9.22 -2.84 -18.57
N GLU A 585 10.51 -2.59 -18.41
CA GLU A 585 11.54 -3.17 -19.29
C GLU A 585 11.93 -4.60 -18.90
N LEU A 586 11.83 -5.52 -19.85
CA LEU A 586 12.29 -6.90 -19.74
C LEU A 586 13.82 -6.99 -19.74
N ASN A 587 14.42 -7.06 -18.55
CA ASN A 587 15.86 -7.29 -18.42
C ASN A 587 16.20 -8.78 -18.65
N LEU A 588 16.73 -9.07 -19.85
CA LEU A 588 17.17 -10.40 -20.28
C LEU A 588 18.36 -10.97 -19.46
N SER A 589 19.04 -10.15 -18.66
CA SER A 589 20.26 -10.49 -17.91
C SER A 589 20.03 -10.60 -16.39
N SER A 590 18.78 -10.71 -15.97
CA SER A 590 18.39 -10.81 -14.55
C SER A 590 18.99 -12.06 -13.87
N ARG A 591 19.47 -11.92 -12.62
CA ARG A 591 20.10 -13.02 -11.85
C ARG A 591 19.23 -14.29 -11.89
N ASN A 592 19.87 -15.42 -12.22
CA ASN A 592 19.34 -16.80 -12.23
C ASN A 592 18.49 -17.24 -13.44
N ILE A 593 18.31 -16.42 -14.48
CA ILE A 593 17.60 -16.86 -15.71
C ILE A 593 18.49 -16.59 -16.92
N HIS A 594 18.73 -17.63 -17.73
CA HIS A 594 19.49 -17.49 -18.96
C HIS A 594 18.69 -16.67 -19.99
N PRO A 595 19.29 -15.70 -20.72
CA PRO A 595 18.58 -14.86 -21.71
C PRO A 595 17.75 -15.65 -22.72
N ASN A 596 18.27 -16.80 -23.18
CA ASN A 596 17.56 -17.68 -24.11
C ASN A 596 16.30 -18.32 -23.52
N ALA A 597 16.20 -18.49 -22.20
CA ALA A 597 14.98 -18.98 -21.57
C ALA A 597 13.86 -17.93 -21.64
N VAL A 598 14.20 -16.65 -21.45
CA VAL A 598 13.25 -15.54 -21.59
C VAL A 598 12.82 -15.38 -23.04
N ARG A 599 13.78 -15.39 -23.98
CA ARG A 599 13.50 -15.33 -25.42
C ARG A 599 12.67 -16.54 -25.89
N GLY A 600 13.00 -17.74 -25.41
CA GLY A 600 12.26 -18.96 -25.73
C GLY A 600 10.82 -18.90 -25.22
N MET A 601 10.59 -18.32 -24.04
CA MET A 601 9.24 -18.14 -23.51
C MET A 601 8.44 -17.09 -24.29
N LEU A 602 9.03 -15.93 -24.59
CA LEU A 602 8.38 -14.91 -25.43
C LEU A 602 8.04 -15.47 -26.81
N ALA A 603 8.95 -16.24 -27.39
CA ALA A 603 8.71 -16.95 -28.65
C ALA A 603 7.54 -17.93 -28.50
N ALA A 604 7.54 -18.81 -27.49
CA ALA A 604 6.46 -19.78 -27.27
C ALA A 604 5.09 -19.10 -27.09
N ILE A 605 5.00 -18.02 -26.30
CA ILE A 605 3.76 -17.24 -26.13
C ILE A 605 3.26 -16.71 -27.48
N ALA A 606 4.17 -16.14 -28.29
CA ALA A 606 3.83 -15.54 -29.57
C ALA A 606 3.54 -16.58 -30.68
N THR A 607 4.25 -17.71 -30.72
CA THR A 607 4.17 -18.71 -31.80
C THR A 607 3.26 -19.87 -31.47
N ASP A 608 3.40 -20.44 -30.29
CA ASP A 608 2.73 -21.70 -29.93
C ASP A 608 1.34 -21.43 -29.38
N PHE A 609 1.22 -20.43 -28.50
CA PHE A 609 -0.06 -20.00 -27.94
C PHE A 609 -0.75 -18.92 -28.77
N LYS A 610 -0.03 -18.29 -29.70
CA LYS A 610 -0.53 -17.19 -30.56
C LYS A 610 -1.16 -16.05 -29.75
N ILE A 611 -0.59 -15.76 -28.58
CA ILE A 611 -1.02 -14.66 -27.71
C ILE A 611 -0.25 -13.40 -28.10
N SER A 612 -0.96 -12.29 -28.27
CA SER A 612 -0.32 -10.99 -28.53
C SER A 612 0.36 -10.49 -27.26
N ILE A 613 1.63 -10.08 -27.40
CA ILE A 613 2.41 -9.51 -26.30
C ILE A 613 2.52 -8.01 -26.55
N ILE A 614 2.00 -7.19 -25.63
CA ILE A 614 2.05 -5.74 -25.73
C ILE A 614 2.95 -5.20 -24.61
N PRO A 615 4.12 -4.60 -24.95
CA PRO A 615 4.95 -3.93 -23.97
C PRO A 615 4.34 -2.57 -23.60
N THR A 616 4.39 -2.22 -22.32
CA THR A 616 3.95 -0.93 -21.78
C THR A 616 5.02 -0.40 -20.83
N LYS A 617 5.19 0.92 -20.75
CA LYS A 617 6.28 1.53 -19.98
C LYS A 617 6.01 1.52 -18.48
N ASP A 618 4.79 1.89 -18.09
CA ASP A 618 4.36 2.08 -16.71
C ASP A 618 2.84 1.88 -16.59
N GLU A 619 2.32 2.03 -15.37
CA GLU A 619 0.90 1.88 -15.05
C GLU A 619 0.00 2.85 -15.85
N ASN A 620 0.49 4.04 -16.22
CA ASN A 620 -0.29 4.98 -17.01
C ASN A 620 -0.43 4.51 -18.45
N ASP A 621 0.69 4.10 -19.07
CA ASP A 621 0.71 3.54 -20.42
C ASP A 621 -0.15 2.26 -20.52
N THR A 622 -0.10 1.39 -19.50
CA THR A 622 -0.98 0.22 -19.39
C THR A 622 -2.46 0.63 -19.36
N ALA A 623 -2.84 1.62 -18.56
CA ALA A 623 -4.22 2.07 -18.46
C ALA A 623 -4.74 2.66 -19.77
N GLU A 624 -3.94 3.50 -20.44
CA GLU A 624 -4.28 4.05 -21.76
C GLU A 624 -4.44 2.94 -22.79
N MET A 625 -3.53 1.96 -22.81
CA MET A 625 -3.60 0.83 -23.72
C MET A 625 -4.88 0.01 -23.51
N LEU A 626 -5.21 -0.33 -22.26
CA LEU A 626 -6.44 -1.06 -21.91
C LEU A 626 -7.69 -0.28 -22.35
N PHE A 627 -7.72 1.03 -22.11
CA PHE A 627 -8.82 1.90 -22.52
C PHE A 627 -8.98 1.93 -24.04
N ILE A 628 -7.91 2.13 -24.81
CA ILE A 628 -7.96 2.20 -26.27
C ILE A 628 -8.40 0.87 -26.87
N ILE A 629 -7.92 -0.26 -26.34
CA ILE A 629 -8.35 -1.60 -26.80
C ILE A 629 -9.84 -1.78 -26.53
N ALA A 630 -10.31 -1.48 -25.32
CA ALA A 630 -11.73 -1.61 -24.96
C ALA A 630 -12.62 -0.69 -25.82
N LYS A 631 -12.19 0.55 -26.03
CA LYS A 631 -12.90 1.52 -26.86
C LYS A 631 -13.04 1.02 -28.30
N ARG A 632 -11.95 0.59 -28.92
CA ARG A 632 -11.97 0.05 -30.30
C ARG A 632 -12.86 -1.18 -30.43
N GLU A 633 -12.76 -2.09 -29.48
CA GLU A 633 -13.50 -3.35 -29.51
C GLU A 633 -15.01 -3.16 -29.29
N GLN A 634 -15.42 -2.10 -28.59
CA GLN A 634 -16.82 -1.85 -28.23
C GLN A 634 -17.52 -0.77 -29.08
N GLU A 635 -16.80 0.25 -29.56
CA GLU A 635 -17.37 1.34 -30.36
C GLU A 635 -17.24 1.09 -31.88
N GLU A 636 -16.11 0.56 -32.36
CA GLU A 636 -15.77 0.58 -33.80
C GLU A 636 -16.21 -0.67 -34.58
N LYS A 637 -16.75 -1.72 -33.95
CA LYS A 637 -17.28 -2.90 -34.65
C LYS A 637 -18.70 -2.70 -35.23
N ARG A 638 -18.98 -1.52 -35.79
CA ARG A 638 -20.09 -1.26 -36.73
C ARG A 638 -19.53 -0.79 -38.07
N ASN A 639 -19.45 -1.73 -39.02
CA ASN A 639 -19.20 -1.60 -40.47
C ASN A 639 -17.76 -1.73 -41.01
N PRO A 640 -17.62 -2.22 -42.27
CA PRO A 640 -16.81 -3.41 -42.54
C PRO A 640 -15.44 -3.08 -43.13
N VAL A 641 -14.45 -3.88 -42.75
CA VAL A 641 -13.31 -4.18 -43.61
C VAL A 641 -13.34 -5.69 -43.89
N ALA A 642 -13.84 -6.05 -45.07
CA ALA A 642 -13.33 -7.22 -45.79
C ALA A 642 -11.98 -6.82 -46.39
N LEU A 643 -10.92 -7.63 -46.47
CA LEU A 643 -10.67 -9.05 -46.19
C LEU A 643 -9.25 -9.14 -45.61
N ILE A 644 -9.03 -10.15 -44.75
CA ILE A 644 -7.84 -10.44 -43.92
C ILE A 644 -7.93 -9.74 -42.55
N GLY A 645 -8.36 -10.39 -41.47
CA GLY A 645 -8.76 -11.77 -41.28
C GLY A 645 -9.30 -11.92 -39.87
N GLU A 646 -10.61 -11.92 -39.73
CA GLU A 646 -11.27 -12.52 -38.56
C GLU A 646 -11.31 -14.04 -38.75
N LYS A 647 -11.34 -14.80 -37.65
CA LYS A 647 -11.53 -16.26 -37.65
C LYS A 647 -12.77 -16.60 -38.48
N ARG A 648 -12.54 -17.05 -39.72
CA ARG A 648 -13.58 -17.36 -40.71
C ARG A 648 -14.48 -18.46 -40.16
N ALA A 649 -15.79 -18.23 -40.14
CA ALA A 649 -16.75 -19.34 -40.07
C ALA A 649 -16.46 -20.27 -41.24
N TYR A 650 -16.11 -21.54 -40.97
CA TYR A 650 -15.77 -22.51 -42.03
C TYR A 650 -16.83 -22.47 -43.13
N THR A 651 -16.40 -22.24 -44.36
CA THR A 651 -17.25 -22.37 -45.55
C THR A 651 -17.80 -23.79 -45.63
N LEU A 652 -18.89 -23.99 -46.38
CA LEU A 652 -19.47 -25.32 -46.55
C LEU A 652 -18.44 -26.33 -47.09
N ALA A 653 -17.56 -25.90 -48.00
CA ALA A 653 -16.48 -26.73 -48.54
C ALA A 653 -15.43 -27.07 -47.47
N GLU A 654 -14.98 -26.11 -46.68
CA GLU A 654 -14.03 -26.34 -45.57
C GLU A 654 -14.63 -27.26 -44.50
N ARG A 655 -15.93 -27.11 -44.18
CA ARG A 655 -16.64 -28.03 -43.27
C ARG A 655 -16.73 -29.44 -43.84
N GLN A 656 -16.99 -29.58 -45.13
CA GLN A 656 -17.01 -30.89 -45.80
C GLN A 656 -15.61 -31.52 -45.77
N HIS A 657 -14.56 -30.77 -46.06
CA HIS A 657 -13.19 -31.25 -45.94
C HIS A 657 -12.88 -31.74 -44.53
N LEU A 658 -13.19 -30.94 -43.50
CA LEU A 658 -12.92 -31.31 -42.11
C LEU A 658 -13.67 -32.57 -41.68
N ILE A 659 -14.93 -32.74 -42.11
CA ILE A 659 -15.71 -33.96 -41.82
C ILE A 659 -15.11 -35.16 -42.56
N ALA A 660 -14.69 -35.01 -43.81
CA ALA A 660 -14.04 -36.09 -44.55
C ALA A 660 -12.67 -36.47 -43.95
N GLU A 661 -11.89 -35.50 -43.48
CA GLU A 661 -10.62 -35.72 -42.77
C GLU A 661 -10.81 -36.41 -41.41
N SER A 662 -11.96 -36.24 -40.77
CA SER A 662 -12.26 -36.93 -39.51
C SER A 662 -12.47 -38.45 -39.66
N LEU A 663 -12.59 -38.96 -40.89
CA LEU A 663 -12.71 -40.39 -41.14
C LEU A 663 -11.38 -41.11 -40.86
N PRO A 664 -11.42 -42.37 -40.41
CA PRO A 664 -10.21 -43.10 -40.02
C PRO A 664 -9.16 -43.15 -41.14
N ASN A 665 -7.93 -42.76 -40.80
CA ASN A 665 -6.78 -42.87 -41.70
C ASN A 665 -6.92 -42.08 -43.03
N VAL A 666 -7.76 -41.03 -43.03
CA VAL A 666 -7.94 -40.07 -44.13
C VAL A 666 -7.15 -38.80 -43.83
N SER A 667 -6.21 -38.46 -44.73
CA SER A 667 -5.50 -37.18 -44.70
C SER A 667 -6.24 -36.13 -45.56
N ALA A 668 -5.86 -34.85 -45.44
CA ALA A 668 -6.43 -33.76 -46.25
C ALA A 668 -6.48 -34.06 -47.76
N VAL A 669 -5.40 -34.65 -48.29
CA VAL A 669 -5.30 -35.03 -49.72
C VAL A 669 -6.29 -36.15 -50.07
N ILE A 670 -6.50 -37.12 -49.17
CA ILE A 670 -7.45 -38.22 -49.40
C ILE A 670 -8.89 -37.70 -49.25
N ALA A 671 -9.14 -36.79 -48.30
CA ALA A 671 -10.43 -36.14 -48.10
C ALA A 671 -10.86 -35.34 -49.34
N GLU A 672 -9.94 -34.60 -49.96
CA GLU A 672 -10.18 -33.90 -51.22
C GLU A 672 -10.59 -34.88 -52.32
N ARG A 673 -9.80 -35.93 -52.55
CA ARG A 673 -10.09 -36.95 -53.57
C ARG A 673 -11.42 -37.67 -53.34
N LEU A 674 -11.78 -37.95 -52.08
CA LEU A 674 -13.07 -38.50 -51.70
C LEU A 674 -14.21 -37.53 -52.06
N LEU A 675 -14.06 -36.25 -51.73
CA LEU A 675 -15.04 -35.22 -52.03
C LEU A 675 -15.15 -34.91 -53.52
N GLU A 676 -14.06 -34.95 -54.27
CA GLU A 676 -14.07 -34.82 -55.72
C GLU A 676 -14.81 -35.97 -56.40
N ARG A 677 -14.62 -37.21 -55.92
CA ARG A 677 -15.26 -38.39 -56.50
C ARG A 677 -16.73 -38.51 -56.11
N PHE A 678 -17.04 -38.42 -54.82
CA PHE A 678 -18.38 -38.66 -54.29
C PHE A 678 -19.23 -37.40 -54.16
N LYS A 679 -18.64 -36.20 -54.34
CA LYS A 679 -19.27 -34.87 -54.34
C LYS A 679 -19.90 -34.40 -53.02
N THR A 680 -20.28 -35.31 -52.12
CA THR A 680 -20.93 -34.97 -50.83
C THR A 680 -20.54 -35.95 -49.74
N ILE A 681 -20.53 -35.49 -48.48
CA ILE A 681 -20.28 -36.35 -47.30
C ILE A 681 -21.28 -37.51 -47.22
N LYS A 682 -22.56 -37.26 -47.50
CA LYS A 682 -23.59 -38.32 -47.51
C LYS A 682 -23.25 -39.46 -48.48
N LYS A 683 -22.73 -39.13 -49.67
CA LYS A 683 -22.33 -40.15 -50.66
C LYS A 683 -21.06 -40.90 -50.24
N ILE A 684 -20.13 -40.25 -49.53
CA ILE A 684 -18.97 -40.93 -48.92
C ILE A 684 -19.44 -41.89 -47.83
N ALA A 685 -20.33 -41.44 -46.95
CA ALA A 685 -20.85 -42.23 -45.84
C ALA A 685 -21.62 -43.47 -46.29
N ASN A 686 -22.31 -43.39 -47.43
CA ASN A 686 -23.09 -44.48 -48.04
C ASN A 686 -22.28 -45.33 -49.04
N ALA A 687 -21.01 -45.03 -49.30
CA ALA A 687 -20.22 -45.75 -50.29
C ALA A 687 -19.84 -47.14 -49.80
N GLY A 688 -19.94 -48.13 -50.68
CA GLY A 688 -19.48 -49.50 -50.37
C GLY A 688 -17.95 -49.61 -50.40
N ILE A 689 -17.39 -50.63 -49.73
CA ILE A 689 -15.93 -50.88 -49.68
C ILE A 689 -15.31 -50.91 -51.08
N LYS A 690 -15.96 -51.57 -52.05
CA LYS A 690 -15.50 -51.65 -53.45
C LYS A 690 -15.47 -50.30 -54.18
N GLU A 691 -16.26 -49.33 -53.75
CA GLU A 691 -16.29 -48.00 -54.34
C GLU A 691 -15.24 -47.09 -53.71
N LEU A 692 -15.04 -47.19 -52.39
CA LEU A 692 -14.03 -46.45 -51.65
C LEU A 692 -12.60 -46.79 -52.12
N ILE A 693 -12.31 -48.06 -52.42
CA ILE A 693 -10.99 -48.50 -52.91
C ILE A 693 -10.64 -47.87 -54.28
N LYS A 694 -11.64 -47.47 -55.06
CA LYS A 694 -11.38 -46.81 -56.35
C LYS A 694 -10.82 -45.40 -56.19
N VAL A 695 -10.82 -44.84 -54.98
CA VAL A 695 -10.15 -43.56 -54.67
C VAL A 695 -8.66 -43.82 -54.44
N GLU A 696 -7.83 -43.15 -55.22
CA GLU A 696 -6.39 -43.28 -55.15
C GLU A 696 -5.86 -42.92 -53.74
N GLY A 697 -5.14 -43.85 -53.11
CA GLY A 697 -4.65 -43.72 -51.73
C GLY A 697 -5.51 -44.44 -50.67
N ILE A 698 -6.64 -45.04 -51.07
CA ILE A 698 -7.49 -45.86 -50.20
C ILE A 698 -7.36 -47.34 -50.58
N GLY A 699 -6.63 -48.11 -49.76
CA GLY A 699 -6.56 -49.56 -49.88
C GLY A 699 -7.71 -50.27 -49.14
N LEU A 700 -7.81 -51.60 -49.29
CA LEU A 700 -8.84 -52.45 -48.66
C LEU A 700 -9.01 -52.20 -47.15
N LYS A 701 -7.90 -52.09 -46.42
CA LYS A 701 -7.91 -51.88 -44.96
C LYS A 701 -8.52 -50.52 -44.57
N LYS A 702 -8.13 -49.44 -45.25
CA LYS A 702 -8.68 -48.10 -45.01
C LYS A 702 -10.17 -48.04 -45.40
N ALA A 703 -10.53 -48.66 -46.52
CA ALA A 703 -11.92 -48.71 -46.96
C ALA A 703 -12.81 -49.47 -45.96
N ASP A 704 -12.32 -50.56 -45.37
CA ASP A 704 -13.04 -51.32 -44.34
C ASP A 704 -13.24 -50.52 -43.05
N GLU A 705 -12.22 -49.80 -42.59
CA GLU A 705 -12.32 -48.95 -41.39
C GLU A 705 -13.25 -47.75 -41.58
N ILE A 706 -13.17 -47.08 -42.75
CA ILE A 706 -14.10 -46.00 -43.11
C ILE A 706 -15.53 -46.56 -43.14
N PHE A 707 -15.74 -47.70 -43.81
CA PHE A 707 -17.05 -48.32 -43.92
C PHE A 707 -17.63 -48.70 -42.54
N LYS A 708 -16.79 -49.26 -41.65
CA LYS A 708 -17.18 -49.59 -40.28
C LYS A 708 -17.63 -48.36 -39.51
N VAL A 709 -16.90 -47.25 -39.56
CA VAL A 709 -17.28 -46.03 -38.84
C VAL A 709 -18.56 -45.41 -39.40
N THR A 710 -18.80 -45.47 -40.70
CA THR A 710 -19.99 -44.85 -41.30
C THR A 710 -21.25 -45.71 -41.24
N HIS A 711 -21.13 -47.04 -41.06
CA HIS A 711 -22.27 -47.98 -41.09
C HIS A 711 -22.55 -48.70 -39.77
N SER A 712 -21.67 -48.61 -38.77
CA SER A 712 -21.92 -49.22 -37.46
C SER A 712 -22.82 -48.33 -36.61
N GLU A 713 -23.75 -48.93 -35.87
CA GLU A 713 -24.50 -48.20 -34.85
C GLU A 713 -23.58 -47.73 -33.73
N TYR A 714 -23.76 -46.48 -33.31
CA TYR A 714 -23.02 -45.91 -32.18
C TYR A 714 -23.35 -46.69 -30.89
N LYS A 715 -22.31 -47.25 -30.26
CA LYS A 715 -22.40 -47.84 -28.93
C LYS A 715 -21.58 -46.98 -27.99
N LYS A 716 -22.25 -46.41 -26.98
CA LYS A 716 -21.58 -45.66 -25.91
C LYS A 716 -20.74 -46.64 -25.08
N GLU A 717 -19.42 -46.53 -25.14
CA GLU A 717 -18.54 -47.31 -24.25
C GLU A 717 -18.86 -46.95 -22.79
N LYS A 718 -18.98 -47.95 -21.93
CA LYS A 718 -19.34 -47.79 -20.52
C LYS A 718 -18.17 -47.32 -19.67
#